data_AF-A0A815DQQ5-F1
#
_entry.id   AF-A0A815DQQ5-F1
#
_cell.length_a   1.000
_cell.length_b   1.000
_cell.length_c   1.000
_cell.angle_alpha   90.00
_cell.angle_beta   90.00
_cell.angle_gamma   90.00
#
_symmetry.space_group_name_H-M   'P 1'
#
loop_
_entity.id
_entity.type
_entity.pdbx_description
1 polymer ?
#
loop_
_entity_poly.entity_id
_entity_poly.type
_entity_poly.pdbx_seq_one_letter_code
_entity_poly.pdbx_strand_id
1 'polypeptide(L)'
;MDQHEKLSSIPASTECTRIKALRSPKFRRIQNFLLVFLDENIDESNNSYDYHNIINQLQEIVIDINTFTVIDKCLDFVTNVKEETIFMIVSGLFSQIVIPVAQNIDKISCIYIFGTNKTEHEKWTQKYSKVKGTFTDIISIGEALKQNIVHHNQNAIPMSFIKTISIDETSKTNLEQLDQSFMYTQLLKEILITIPFDQIHLKEFLNYYRKEYVRNDTELTKIAKIENEYSKHSPIWWYTSDSFLYPMVNQALRTMEAGLIVTMGFFIRDVHQQIAELHSKQFIECRRSNPFTVYRGQGLSKEDFEQLIKTKGGLMSFNNFLSTSMNSNIAEMYAESNAADSQLTGILFRMNVDPSKSSTPFAKVRSVSYFREENEILFSMHAIFRIMEIKQSESNDRTYHVDLTLTDDNDRELSTLTDYIREETKGHTGWIRLSHLMVNLSQYDKAEELYNVLLEQTTDEGEKHHLYYMLGVIKNKQGQYEEATKFFQAALDICNKLPSLPADMLATSSCGFGQAYLNMGEYSKALSNYETALEIYHKILPPNGPRLAACYASYGAVYETLYEYSKALLYYEKAIEIDQKALPANHPDLARSYNNISIVYSKNAEYSKALLYCDKALEIYQKSLPRNHPDFITTYTNIGTNYCKMTDYSKALSYFEKVHEIIGKICSPNHPDLAFSYMSMGTAYDNMGDYYQALLCFKKALDIRQKSLPPNHPDLAQCYSWHGSAYDNMGDYDEALKYFKKTLEIQTVALCINHPDLGNTYNNIGTTYNKIGDYSEALPYLEKALEIRQVSLRSDHPDIDISYNNIAVVYYMMNEYSKSLAYFEKSLEIRQKILSSDHPQLIISYYTIADIYSKMKDYSKELSYNERIFEILQNSKPQDDPDLLAFQMRIDSIKKKLQLTDN
;
A
#
# COMPACT_ATOMS: atom_id res chain seq x y z
N MET A 1 49.78 -44.01 9.54
CA MET A 1 50.48 -43.67 10.79
C MET A 1 50.33 -42.18 10.99
N ASP A 2 49.51 -41.85 11.99
CA ASP A 2 49.41 -40.65 12.84
C ASP A 2 49.39 -39.26 12.19
N GLN A 3 48.28 -38.52 12.21
CA GLN A 3 47.55 -37.86 13.32
C GLN A 3 48.19 -36.56 13.87
N HIS A 4 47.31 -35.56 14.01
CA HIS A 4 47.32 -34.36 14.86
C HIS A 4 47.87 -33.00 14.36
N GLU A 5 46.90 -32.18 13.90
CA GLU A 5 46.48 -30.87 14.44
C GLU A 5 47.51 -29.78 14.84
N LYS A 6 47.39 -28.61 14.18
CA LYS A 6 46.97 -27.31 14.78
C LYS A 6 46.84 -26.24 13.68
N LEU A 7 45.59 -25.86 13.33
CA LEU A 7 44.89 -24.62 13.75
C LEU A 7 45.47 -23.36 13.05
N SER A 8 44.83 -22.88 11.97
CA SER A 8 43.73 -21.87 11.92
C SER A 8 44.24 -20.46 12.21
N SER A 9 43.83 -19.36 11.60
CA SER A 9 42.80 -19.02 10.61
C SER A 9 42.95 -17.50 10.45
N ILE A 10 42.93 -17.01 9.21
CA ILE A 10 42.87 -15.59 8.89
C ILE A 10 41.48 -15.07 9.26
N PRO A 11 41.31 -13.97 10.03
CA PRO A 11 40.04 -13.26 10.04
C PRO A 11 40.07 -12.13 9.00
N ALA A 12 39.22 -12.28 7.99
CA ALA A 12 38.63 -11.14 7.30
C ALA A 12 37.49 -10.61 8.19
N SER A 13 37.61 -9.38 8.70
CA SER A 13 36.47 -8.63 9.27
C SER A 13 36.85 -7.16 9.48
N THR A 14 36.29 -6.28 8.65
CA THR A 14 35.92 -4.92 9.06
C THR A 14 34.49 -4.69 8.60
N GLU A 15 33.57 -5.20 9.41
CA GLU A 15 32.14 -5.00 9.31
C GLU A 15 31.79 -3.52 9.52
N CYS A 16 30.75 -3.04 8.82
CA CYS A 16 30.01 -1.86 9.21
C CYS A 16 29.28 -2.15 10.52
N THR A 17 29.74 -1.56 11.63
CA THR A 17 29.26 -1.89 12.97
C THR A 17 27.94 -1.17 13.28
N ARG A 18 26.82 -1.73 12.82
CA ARG A 18 25.50 -1.37 13.32
C ARG A 18 25.36 -1.89 14.76
N ILE A 19 25.19 -1.02 15.75
CA ILE A 19 24.89 -1.43 17.13
C ILE A 19 23.56 -2.19 17.12
N LYS A 20 23.63 -3.52 17.07
CA LYS A 20 22.50 -4.45 17.21
C LYS A 20 22.21 -4.65 18.69
N ALA A 21 21.18 -3.97 19.20
CA ALA A 21 20.45 -4.46 20.36
C ALA A 21 19.37 -5.44 19.88
N LEU A 22 19.34 -6.62 20.49
CA LEU A 22 18.40 -7.70 20.24
C LEU A 22 17.00 -7.39 20.82
N ARG A 23 15.99 -7.42 19.94
CA ARG A 23 14.59 -7.94 20.09
C ARG A 23 13.42 -6.97 19.82
N SER A 24 12.46 -7.57 19.11
CA SER A 24 11.12 -7.18 18.64
C SER A 24 11.05 -6.27 17.39
N PRO A 25 10.25 -6.63 16.37
CA PRO A 25 10.04 -5.79 15.19
C PRO A 25 8.96 -4.76 15.53
N LYS A 26 9.34 -3.64 16.16
CA LYS A 26 8.39 -2.59 16.54
C LYS A 26 9.04 -1.21 16.43
N PHE A 27 8.35 -0.34 15.68
CA PHE A 27 8.46 1.13 15.54
C PHE A 27 9.80 1.72 15.07
N ARG A 28 9.71 2.61 14.07
CA ARG A 28 10.87 3.29 13.46
C ARG A 28 11.41 4.37 14.40
N ARG A 29 12.74 4.50 14.40
CA ARG A 29 13.50 5.47 15.19
C ARG A 29 13.08 6.89 14.85
N ILE A 30 12.94 7.72 15.87
CA ILE A 30 12.47 9.09 15.73
C ILE A 30 13.64 9.97 15.34
N GLN A 31 13.85 10.09 14.03
CA GLN A 31 14.27 11.31 13.35
C GLN A 31 14.05 11.15 11.84
N ASN A 32 13.48 12.16 11.18
CA ASN A 32 13.28 12.17 9.72
C ASN A 32 14.56 12.48 8.93
N PHE A 33 15.69 12.55 9.62
CA PHE A 33 16.93 13.09 9.11
C PHE A 33 18.08 12.18 9.49
N LEU A 34 18.89 11.86 8.49
CA LEU A 34 20.08 11.07 8.65
C LEU A 34 21.28 11.98 8.55
N LEU A 35 22.13 12.01 9.59
CA LEU A 35 23.42 12.67 9.47
C LEU A 35 24.44 11.66 8.94
N VAL A 36 25.01 11.96 7.78
CA VAL A 36 26.08 11.17 7.19
C VAL A 36 27.38 11.95 7.32
N PHE A 37 28.35 11.40 8.03
CA PHE A 37 29.65 12.03 8.23
C PHE A 37 30.73 11.24 7.49
N LEU A 38 31.24 11.81 6.40
CA LEU A 38 32.30 11.24 5.58
C LEU A 38 33.62 11.97 5.83
N ASP A 39 34.54 11.30 6.55
CA ASP A 39 35.87 11.81 6.85
C ASP A 39 36.87 10.65 6.95
N GLU A 40 38.07 10.87 6.42
CA GLU A 40 39.14 9.88 6.36
C GLU A 40 39.72 9.50 7.73
N ASN A 41 39.59 10.39 8.73
CA ASN A 41 40.17 10.25 10.06
C ASN A 41 39.17 9.74 11.10
N ILE A 42 37.99 9.28 10.67
CA ILE A 42 37.02 8.65 11.56
C ILE A 42 37.53 7.25 11.93
N ASP A 43 38.09 7.13 13.13
CA ASP A 43 38.52 5.87 13.71
C ASP A 43 37.50 5.39 14.77
N GLU A 44 36.55 4.55 14.34
CA GLU A 44 35.59 3.89 15.25
C GLU A 44 36.26 2.82 16.16
N SER A 45 37.49 2.40 15.82
CA SER A 45 38.17 1.27 16.49
C SER A 45 39.11 1.71 17.63
N ASN A 46 39.57 2.96 17.62
CA ASN A 46 40.22 3.58 18.77
C ASN A 46 39.25 4.53 19.47
N ASN A 47 39.17 4.41 20.80
CA ASN A 47 38.54 5.38 21.68
C ASN A 47 39.30 6.72 21.70
N SER A 48 39.49 7.36 20.54
CA SER A 48 40.01 8.72 20.49
C SER A 48 38.97 9.63 21.15
N TYR A 49 39.43 10.37 22.15
CA TYR A 49 38.60 11.27 22.94
C TYR A 49 37.88 12.31 22.06
N ASP A 50 38.55 12.75 20.99
CA ASP A 50 38.04 13.76 20.07
C ASP A 50 36.89 13.26 19.19
N TYR A 51 36.95 12.02 18.68
CA TYR A 51 35.87 11.44 17.87
C TYR A 51 34.59 11.22 18.70
N HIS A 52 34.71 10.65 19.90
CA HIS A 52 33.55 10.46 20.78
C HIS A 52 32.93 11.80 21.19
N ASN A 53 33.75 12.82 21.44
CA ASN A 53 33.26 14.15 21.75
C ASN A 53 32.52 14.77 20.55
N ILE A 54 33.04 14.63 19.33
CA ILE A 54 32.38 15.08 18.09
C ILE A 54 31.03 14.37 17.88
N ILE A 55 31.00 13.05 18.00
CA ILE A 55 29.77 12.27 17.84
C ILE A 55 28.76 12.62 18.93
N ASN A 56 29.18 12.74 20.19
CA ASN A 56 28.29 13.16 21.28
C ASN A 56 27.69 14.55 21.03
N GLN A 57 28.51 15.51 20.59
CA GLN A 57 28.06 16.87 20.24
C GLN A 57 27.05 16.88 19.10
N LEU A 58 27.26 16.05 18.07
CA LEU A 58 26.30 15.89 16.98
C LEU A 58 25.06 15.11 17.43
N GLN A 59 25.18 14.17 18.38
CA GLN A 59 24.06 13.39 18.95
C GLN A 59 23.13 14.21 19.84
N GLU A 60 23.58 15.39 20.31
CA GLU A 60 22.68 16.41 20.87
C GLU A 60 21.71 17.00 19.82
N ILE A 61 21.97 16.75 18.54
CA ILE A 61 21.27 17.35 17.39
C ILE A 61 20.55 16.28 16.58
N VAL A 62 21.28 15.24 16.17
CA VAL A 62 20.81 14.14 15.32
C VAL A 62 21.15 12.81 15.98
N ILE A 63 20.13 12.01 16.25
CA ILE A 63 20.19 10.71 16.92
C ILE A 63 20.88 9.68 16.03
N ASP A 64 20.52 9.61 14.75
CA ASP A 64 21.10 8.65 13.80
C ASP A 64 22.22 9.31 12.99
N ILE A 65 23.46 8.99 13.37
CA ILE A 65 24.68 9.41 12.67
C ILE A 65 25.32 8.17 12.05
N ASN A 66 25.52 8.19 10.73
CA ASN A 66 26.28 7.16 10.03
C ASN A 66 27.59 7.75 9.57
N THR A 67 28.70 7.12 9.95
CA THR A 67 30.02 7.57 9.56
C THR A 67 30.62 6.70 8.47
N PHE A 68 31.45 7.30 7.63
CA PHE A 68 32.14 6.62 6.54
C PHE A 68 33.56 7.16 6.40
N THR A 69 34.50 6.26 6.12
CA THR A 69 35.88 6.59 5.76
C THR A 69 36.18 6.37 4.27
N VAL A 70 35.24 5.74 3.55
CA VAL A 70 35.38 5.36 2.14
C VAL A 70 34.26 6.00 1.32
N ILE A 71 34.63 6.76 0.28
CA ILE A 71 33.70 7.51 -0.58
C ILE A 71 32.64 6.59 -1.22
N ASP A 72 33.05 5.50 -1.87
CA ASP A 72 32.13 4.63 -2.62
C ASP A 72 31.06 4.03 -1.72
N LYS A 73 31.46 3.53 -0.53
CA LYS A 73 30.51 2.99 0.46
C LYS A 73 29.55 4.05 0.97
N CYS A 74 30.04 5.28 1.17
CA CYS A 74 29.20 6.39 1.58
C CYS A 74 28.18 6.75 0.50
N LEU A 75 28.61 6.84 -0.76
CA LEU A 75 27.74 7.17 -1.91
C LEU A 75 26.70 6.07 -2.18
N ASP A 76 27.11 4.80 -2.11
CA ASP A 76 26.20 3.65 -2.18
C ASP A 76 25.15 3.72 -1.06
N PHE A 77 25.58 4.03 0.17
CA PHE A 77 24.66 4.17 1.29
C PHE A 77 23.66 5.29 1.08
N VAL A 78 24.10 6.53 0.82
CA VAL A 78 23.19 7.69 0.66
C VAL A 78 22.24 7.53 -0.54
N THR A 79 22.66 6.79 -1.57
CA THR A 79 21.79 6.48 -2.72
C THR A 79 20.72 5.43 -2.36
N ASN A 80 21.04 4.51 -1.45
CA ASN A 80 20.15 3.42 -1.04
C ASN A 80 19.29 3.72 0.21
N VAL A 81 19.61 4.75 0.99
CA VAL A 81 18.78 5.22 2.12
C VAL A 81 17.40 5.58 1.60
N LYS A 82 16.34 4.94 2.10
CA LYS A 82 15.02 4.97 1.42
C LYS A 82 14.11 6.14 1.82
N GLU A 83 14.15 6.63 3.06
CA GLU A 83 13.06 7.48 3.60
C GLU A 83 13.51 8.68 4.43
N GLU A 84 14.81 8.84 4.70
CA GLU A 84 15.33 9.93 5.52
C GLU A 84 15.91 11.03 4.62
N THR A 85 15.67 12.29 4.98
CA THR A 85 16.38 13.42 4.38
C THR A 85 17.80 13.44 4.92
N ILE A 86 18.79 13.45 4.04
CA ILE A 86 20.19 13.30 4.42
C ILE A 86 20.83 14.68 4.59
N PHE A 87 21.43 14.89 5.76
CA PHE A 87 22.41 15.93 5.99
C PHE A 87 23.79 15.30 5.90
N MET A 88 24.66 15.87 5.07
CA MET A 88 25.98 15.32 4.84
C MET A 88 27.04 16.25 5.39
N ILE A 89 27.96 15.73 6.21
CA ILE A 89 29.22 16.37 6.56
C ILE A 89 30.31 15.67 5.76
N VAL A 90 31.10 16.43 5.01
CA VAL A 90 32.19 15.90 4.18
C VAL A 90 33.48 16.62 4.53
N SER A 91 34.56 15.87 4.72
CA SER A 91 35.89 16.46 4.93
C SER A 91 36.30 17.34 3.73
N GLY A 92 37.09 18.38 3.98
CA GLY A 92 37.64 19.24 2.93
C GLY A 92 38.41 18.44 1.88
N LEU A 93 39.08 17.36 2.29
CA LEU A 93 39.85 16.47 1.42
C LEU A 93 38.98 15.65 0.47
N PHE A 94 37.79 15.20 0.91
CA PHE A 94 36.85 14.49 0.04
C PHE A 94 35.89 15.39 -0.75
N SER A 95 35.76 16.66 -0.35
CA SER A 95 34.78 17.60 -0.90
C SER A 95 34.83 17.75 -2.43
N GLN A 96 36.03 17.78 -3.03
CA GLN A 96 36.21 17.97 -4.48
C GLN A 96 35.64 16.80 -5.30
N ILE A 97 35.67 15.58 -4.76
CA ILE A 97 35.19 14.37 -5.43
C ILE A 97 33.70 14.16 -5.15
N VAL A 98 33.28 14.37 -3.89
CA VAL A 98 31.94 14.00 -3.42
C VAL A 98 30.88 15.02 -3.83
N ILE A 99 31.15 16.33 -3.74
CA ILE A 99 30.14 17.38 -3.95
C ILE A 99 29.50 17.34 -5.35
N PRO A 100 30.25 17.19 -6.46
CA PRO A 100 29.65 17.12 -7.80
C PRO A 100 28.63 15.99 -7.97
N VAL A 101 28.80 14.88 -7.26
CA VAL A 101 27.90 13.72 -7.30
C VAL A 101 26.76 13.90 -6.30
N ALA A 102 27.10 14.20 -5.04
CA ALA A 102 26.15 14.32 -3.93
C ALA A 102 25.09 15.41 -4.16
N GLN A 103 25.41 16.50 -4.85
CA GLN A 103 24.44 17.54 -5.23
C GLN A 103 23.24 16.96 -6.00
N ASN A 104 23.47 15.97 -6.85
CA ASN A 104 22.46 15.41 -7.73
C ASN A 104 21.63 14.30 -7.06
N ILE A 105 21.93 13.96 -5.80
CA ILE A 105 21.15 12.98 -5.03
C ILE A 105 20.01 13.73 -4.34
N ASP A 106 18.78 13.50 -4.77
CA ASP A 106 17.59 14.22 -4.29
C ASP A 106 17.41 14.18 -2.78
N LYS A 107 17.76 13.06 -2.14
CA LYS A 107 17.64 12.86 -0.69
C LYS A 107 18.63 13.68 0.14
N ILE A 108 19.74 14.11 -0.44
CA ILE A 108 20.69 14.99 0.24
C ILE A 108 20.12 16.41 0.20
N SER A 109 19.72 16.93 1.36
CA SER A 109 19.19 18.29 1.47
C SER A 109 20.30 19.31 1.66
N CYS A 110 21.29 19.00 2.51
CA CYS A 110 22.38 19.92 2.84
C CYS A 110 23.71 19.19 2.93
N ILE A 111 24.77 19.86 2.48
CA ILE A 111 26.15 19.41 2.56
C ILE A 111 26.96 20.47 3.32
N TYR A 112 27.66 20.05 4.37
CA TYR A 112 28.58 20.87 5.15
C TYR A 112 30.01 20.39 4.91
N ILE A 113 30.91 21.31 4.59
CA ILE A 113 32.32 20.98 4.39
C ILE A 113 33.06 21.21 5.70
N PHE A 114 33.70 20.18 6.23
CA PHE A 114 34.53 20.25 7.44
C PHE A 114 36.01 20.27 7.06
N GLY A 115 36.71 21.38 7.28
CA GLY A 115 38.12 21.49 6.88
C GLY A 115 38.79 22.79 7.29
N THR A 116 40.13 22.79 7.28
CA THR A 116 40.96 23.90 7.78
C THR A 116 41.10 25.08 6.81
N ASN A 117 40.87 24.88 5.51
CA ASN A 117 41.06 25.90 4.47
C ASN A 117 39.73 26.45 3.93
N LYS A 118 39.19 27.48 4.58
CA LYS A 118 37.87 28.06 4.25
C LYS A 118 37.82 28.67 2.84
N THR A 119 38.89 29.36 2.43
CA THR A 119 38.97 30.12 1.16
C THR A 119 38.96 29.26 -0.10
N GLU A 120 39.44 28.02 -0.03
CA GLU A 120 39.46 27.10 -1.18
C GLU A 120 38.08 26.49 -1.45
N HIS A 121 37.34 26.19 -0.38
CA HIS A 121 36.05 25.52 -0.45
C HIS A 121 34.84 26.47 -0.54
N GLU A 122 34.99 27.76 -0.24
CA GLU A 122 33.95 28.81 -0.43
C GLU A 122 33.50 28.99 -1.89
N LYS A 123 34.29 28.55 -2.87
CA LYS A 123 33.83 28.54 -4.28
C LYS A 123 32.69 27.54 -4.52
N TRP A 124 32.58 26.50 -3.68
CA TRP A 124 31.58 25.45 -3.83
C TRP A 124 30.21 25.88 -3.31
N THR A 125 30.15 26.70 -2.25
CA THR A 125 28.91 27.28 -1.74
C THR A 125 28.26 28.23 -2.75
N GLN A 126 29.06 28.89 -3.58
CA GLN A 126 28.55 29.73 -4.69
C GLN A 126 28.09 28.92 -5.90
N LYS A 127 28.64 27.72 -6.11
CA LYS A 127 28.39 26.89 -7.29
C LYS A 127 27.26 25.87 -7.10
N TYR A 128 27.08 25.35 -5.88
CA TYR A 128 26.15 24.25 -5.59
C TYR A 128 25.19 24.62 -4.45
N SER A 129 23.89 24.63 -4.74
CA SER A 129 22.85 25.12 -3.82
C SER A 129 22.67 24.30 -2.54
N LYS A 130 23.05 23.01 -2.54
CA LYS A 130 22.98 22.16 -1.34
C LYS A 130 24.18 22.35 -0.41
N VAL A 131 25.26 23.00 -0.85
CA VAL A 131 26.43 23.25 0.01
C VAL A 131 26.16 24.46 0.90
N LYS A 132 25.95 24.24 2.20
CA LYS A 132 25.52 25.28 3.15
C LYS A 132 26.67 26.06 3.79
N GLY A 133 27.90 25.55 3.70
CA GLY A 133 29.06 26.27 4.22
C GLY A 133 30.31 25.42 4.32
N THR A 134 31.44 26.11 4.54
CA THR A 134 32.70 25.50 4.96
C THR A 134 32.99 25.92 6.40
N PHE A 135 33.30 24.95 7.25
CA PHE A 135 33.44 25.12 8.69
C PHE A 135 34.74 24.51 9.18
N THR A 136 35.36 25.14 10.17
CA THR A 136 36.64 24.74 10.78
C THR A 136 36.44 23.95 12.08
N ASP A 137 35.23 23.91 12.61
CA ASP A 137 34.87 23.29 13.88
C ASP A 137 33.47 22.67 13.78
N ILE A 138 33.26 21.61 14.55
CA ILE A 138 32.00 20.86 14.52
C ILE A 138 30.85 21.58 15.21
N ILE A 139 31.15 22.49 16.15
CA ILE A 139 30.15 23.25 16.89
C ILE A 139 29.38 24.14 15.92
N SER A 140 30.09 24.86 15.06
CA SER A 140 29.50 25.70 14.01
C SER A 140 28.72 24.88 12.98
N ILE A 141 29.19 23.66 12.64
CA ILE A 141 28.40 22.73 11.81
C ILE A 141 27.13 22.33 12.55
N GLY A 142 27.21 22.03 13.84
CA GLY A 142 26.07 21.69 14.68
C GLY A 142 25.03 22.81 14.74
N GLU A 143 25.45 24.07 14.87
CA GLU A 143 24.54 25.22 14.82
C GLU A 143 23.86 25.36 13.46
N ALA A 144 24.63 25.27 12.36
CA ALA A 144 24.07 25.31 11.01
C ALA A 144 23.13 24.12 10.74
N LEU A 145 23.46 22.94 11.25
CA LEU A 145 22.64 21.74 11.18
C LEU A 145 21.32 21.92 11.94
N LYS A 146 21.36 22.42 13.18
CA LYS A 146 20.16 22.77 13.97
C LYS A 146 19.25 23.73 13.20
N GLN A 147 19.81 24.79 12.63
CA GLN A 147 19.05 25.78 11.87
C GLN A 147 18.38 25.18 10.63
N ASN A 148 19.11 24.39 9.84
CA ASN A 148 18.55 23.78 8.63
C ASN A 148 17.50 22.69 8.95
N ILE A 149 17.67 21.92 10.04
CA ILE A 149 16.66 20.97 10.51
C ILE A 149 15.38 21.69 10.92
N VAL A 150 15.48 22.78 11.67
CA VAL A 150 14.33 23.61 12.06
C VAL A 150 13.62 24.14 10.81
N HIS A 151 14.38 24.68 9.85
CA HIS A 151 13.84 25.20 8.60
C HIS A 151 13.12 24.12 7.79
N HIS A 152 13.72 22.94 7.65
CA HIS A 152 13.09 21.82 6.95
C HIS A 152 11.78 21.38 7.64
N ASN A 153 11.76 21.29 8.97
CA ASN A 153 10.55 20.94 9.71
C ASN A 153 9.45 22.01 9.59
N GLN A 154 9.81 23.30 9.53
CA GLN A 154 8.87 24.40 9.36
C GLN A 154 8.19 24.42 7.97
N ASN A 155 8.92 24.05 6.92
CA ASN A 155 8.40 24.02 5.55
C ASN A 155 7.58 22.77 5.25
N ALA A 156 7.84 21.69 5.97
CA ALA A 156 7.21 20.40 5.74
C ALA A 156 5.85 20.29 6.45
N ILE A 157 5.00 21.32 6.40
CA ILE A 157 3.63 21.22 6.90
C ILE A 157 2.76 20.52 5.85
N PRO A 158 2.11 19.39 6.16
CA PRO A 158 1.19 18.75 5.24
C PRO A 158 0.01 19.70 4.95
N MET A 159 -0.27 19.91 3.67
CA MET A 159 -1.40 20.71 3.21
C MET A 159 -2.23 19.88 2.24
N SER A 160 -3.54 20.11 2.25
CA SER A 160 -4.44 19.53 1.26
C SER A 160 -5.18 20.65 0.54
N PHE A 161 -5.49 20.40 -0.73
CA PHE A 161 -6.14 21.38 -1.61
C PHE A 161 -7.38 20.75 -2.23
N ILE A 162 -8.52 21.42 -2.10
CA ILE A 162 -9.81 21.00 -2.66
C ILE A 162 -10.33 22.09 -3.58
N LYS A 163 -10.54 21.78 -4.87
CA LYS A 163 -11.12 22.74 -5.82
C LYS A 163 -12.57 23.04 -5.49
N THR A 164 -13.02 24.24 -5.86
CA THR A 164 -14.42 24.69 -5.73
C THR A 164 -15.36 23.63 -6.31
N ILE A 165 -16.34 23.23 -5.50
CA ILE A 165 -17.34 22.23 -5.86
C ILE A 165 -18.43 22.98 -6.62
N SER A 166 -18.60 22.73 -7.92
CA SER A 166 -19.82 23.17 -8.60
C SER A 166 -20.98 22.33 -8.08
N ILE A 167 -21.67 22.82 -7.06
CA ILE A 167 -22.82 22.13 -6.46
C ILE A 167 -24.05 22.41 -7.34
N ASP A 168 -24.16 21.67 -8.45
CA ASP A 168 -25.48 21.31 -8.93
C ASP A 168 -26.00 20.23 -7.96
N GLU A 169 -27.23 20.41 -7.46
CA GLU A 169 -27.79 19.79 -6.23
C GLU A 169 -27.94 18.25 -6.21
N THR A 170 -27.22 17.49 -7.04
CA THR A 170 -27.40 16.03 -7.15
C THR A 170 -26.13 15.17 -7.23
N SER A 171 -24.91 15.72 -7.33
CA SER A 171 -23.72 14.89 -7.59
C SER A 171 -22.82 14.69 -6.35
N LYS A 172 -23.06 13.62 -5.57
CA LYS A 172 -22.11 13.07 -4.56
C LYS A 172 -20.70 12.85 -5.12
N THR A 173 -20.63 12.64 -6.43
CA THR A 173 -19.49 12.62 -7.33
C THR A 173 -18.30 13.47 -6.85
N ASN A 174 -18.45 14.76 -6.61
CA ASN A 174 -17.30 15.64 -6.33
C ASN A 174 -16.70 15.50 -4.91
N LEU A 175 -17.43 14.91 -3.97
CA LEU A 175 -16.94 14.68 -2.60
C LEU A 175 -15.93 13.55 -2.58
N GLU A 176 -15.99 12.59 -3.50
CA GLU A 176 -15.07 11.46 -3.50
C GLU A 176 -13.70 11.79 -4.15
N GLN A 177 -13.48 13.05 -4.58
CA GLN A 177 -12.16 13.57 -5.01
C GLN A 177 -11.29 14.04 -3.85
N LEU A 178 -11.74 13.84 -2.61
CA LEU A 178 -11.03 14.34 -1.44
C LEU A 178 -9.65 13.73 -1.33
N ASP A 179 -8.68 14.62 -1.08
CA ASP A 179 -7.37 14.21 -0.63
C ASP A 179 -7.54 13.40 0.68
N GLN A 180 -7.06 12.16 0.70
CA GLN A 180 -7.13 11.29 1.87
C GLN A 180 -6.51 11.96 3.11
N SER A 181 -5.47 12.77 2.93
CA SER A 181 -4.85 13.51 4.05
C SER A 181 -5.81 14.54 4.65
N PHE A 182 -6.68 15.15 3.84
CA PHE A 182 -7.75 16.03 4.31
C PHE A 182 -8.76 15.23 5.14
N MET A 183 -9.23 14.10 4.61
CA MET A 183 -10.21 13.21 5.25
C MET A 183 -9.71 12.70 6.60
N TYR A 184 -8.54 12.10 6.61
CA TYR A 184 -8.02 11.39 7.77
C TYR A 184 -7.58 12.32 8.87
N THR A 185 -7.05 13.50 8.56
CA THR A 185 -6.67 14.46 9.61
C THR A 185 -7.91 15.01 10.32
N GLN A 186 -8.99 15.30 9.57
CA GLN A 186 -10.25 15.73 10.16
C GLN A 186 -10.88 14.61 11.00
N LEU A 187 -10.97 13.38 10.47
CA LEU A 187 -11.47 12.22 11.21
C LEU A 187 -10.67 11.97 12.48
N LEU A 188 -9.35 11.98 12.36
CA LEU A 188 -8.45 11.77 13.47
C LEU A 188 -8.65 12.82 14.55
N LYS A 189 -8.73 14.11 14.19
CA LYS A 189 -9.06 15.19 15.13
C LYS A 189 -10.40 14.91 15.83
N GLU A 190 -11.47 14.68 15.07
CA GLU A 190 -12.81 14.43 15.61
C GLU A 190 -12.87 13.19 16.52
N ILE A 191 -12.07 12.17 16.22
CA ILE A 191 -12.00 10.95 17.02
C ILE A 191 -11.20 11.20 18.31
N LEU A 192 -9.97 11.72 18.20
CA LEU A 192 -9.08 11.93 19.34
C LEU A 192 -9.69 12.84 20.41
N ILE A 193 -10.47 13.85 20.02
CA ILE A 193 -11.14 14.75 20.98
C ILE A 193 -12.23 14.04 21.81
N THR A 194 -12.77 12.94 21.32
CA THR A 194 -13.78 12.14 22.04
C THR A 194 -13.16 11.08 22.96
N ILE A 195 -11.85 10.89 22.91
CA ILE A 195 -11.16 9.85 23.69
C ILE A 195 -10.78 10.39 25.08
N PRO A 196 -11.16 9.67 26.16
CA PRO A 196 -10.69 9.97 27.51
C PRO A 196 -9.27 9.44 27.72
N PHE A 197 -8.26 10.24 27.39
CA PHE A 197 -6.89 10.00 27.84
C PHE A 197 -6.70 10.44 29.31
N ASP A 198 -6.27 9.47 30.12
CA ASP A 198 -5.88 9.65 31.53
C ASP A 198 -4.36 9.65 31.71
N GLN A 199 -3.88 9.95 32.94
CA GLN A 199 -2.45 9.99 33.31
C GLN A 199 -1.68 8.71 32.97
N ILE A 200 -2.36 7.56 32.87
CA ILE A 200 -1.77 6.28 32.50
C ILE A 200 -1.12 6.37 31.11
N HIS A 201 -1.80 6.98 30.13
CA HIS A 201 -1.30 7.09 28.76
C HIS A 201 0.00 7.93 28.69
N LEU A 202 0.06 9.04 29.42
CA LEU A 202 1.29 9.84 29.54
C LEU A 202 2.43 9.00 30.16
N LYS A 203 2.14 8.24 31.21
CA LYS A 203 3.15 7.40 31.88
C LYS A 203 3.66 6.29 30.98
N GLU A 204 2.78 5.64 30.21
CA GLU A 204 3.15 4.62 29.23
C GLU A 204 4.02 5.21 28.12
N PHE A 205 3.63 6.36 27.58
CA PHE A 205 4.41 7.12 26.60
C PHE A 205 5.83 7.42 27.13
N LEU A 206 5.95 8.01 28.33
CA LEU A 206 7.25 8.36 28.90
C LEU A 206 8.09 7.14 29.23
N ASN A 207 7.48 6.04 29.71
CA ASN A 207 8.19 4.79 29.98
C ASN A 207 8.75 4.16 28.71
N TYR A 208 8.01 4.21 27.61
CA TYR A 208 8.48 3.74 26.31
C TYR A 208 9.70 4.56 25.86
N TYR A 209 9.59 5.89 25.85
CA TYR A 209 10.70 6.75 25.40
C TYR A 209 11.90 6.74 26.32
N ARG A 210 11.71 6.50 27.62
CA ARG A 210 12.84 6.28 28.53
C ARG A 210 13.68 5.07 28.12
N LYS A 211 13.07 4.04 27.52
CA LYS A 211 13.79 2.87 26.99
C LYS A 211 14.51 3.18 25.67
N GLU A 212 13.86 3.93 24.78
CA GLU A 212 14.45 4.35 23.51
C GLU A 212 15.68 5.26 23.71
N TYR A 213 15.59 6.20 24.64
CA TYR A 213 16.65 7.17 24.92
C TYR A 213 17.63 6.75 26.02
N VAL A 214 17.77 5.45 26.32
CA VAL A 214 18.68 4.94 27.38
C VAL A 214 20.12 5.48 27.27
N ARG A 215 20.57 5.88 26.07
CA ARG A 215 21.93 6.39 25.82
C ARG A 215 21.99 7.90 25.55
N ASN A 216 20.89 8.64 25.73
CA ASN A 216 20.82 10.08 25.50
C ASN A 216 20.38 10.80 26.79
N ASP A 217 21.36 11.20 27.60
CA ASP A 217 21.13 11.84 28.92
C ASP A 217 20.34 13.16 28.81
N THR A 218 20.49 13.89 27.72
CA THR A 218 19.76 15.13 27.44
C THR A 218 18.26 14.85 27.28
N GLU A 219 17.89 13.86 26.47
CA GLU A 219 16.49 13.48 26.27
C GLU A 219 15.90 12.79 27.51
N LEU A 220 16.69 11.99 28.25
CA LEU A 220 16.25 11.44 29.54
C LEU A 220 15.92 12.53 30.56
N THR A 221 16.71 13.61 30.59
CA THR A 221 16.46 14.77 31.45
C THR A 221 15.17 15.48 31.05
N LYS A 222 14.90 15.64 29.75
CA LYS A 222 13.63 16.18 29.24
C LYS A 222 12.44 15.30 29.60
N ILE A 223 12.56 13.97 29.49
CA ILE A 223 11.53 13.00 29.91
C ILE A 223 11.21 13.14 31.39
N ALA A 224 12.25 13.17 32.24
CA ALA A 224 12.07 13.32 33.69
C ALA A 224 11.40 14.66 34.02
N LYS A 225 11.71 15.73 33.28
CA LYS A 225 11.05 17.02 33.43
C LYS A 225 9.56 16.94 33.09
N ILE A 226 9.19 16.33 31.95
CA ILE A 226 7.79 16.15 31.55
C ILE A 226 7.05 15.34 32.63
N GLU A 227 7.60 14.21 33.09
CA GLU A 227 6.97 13.37 34.11
C GLU A 227 6.62 14.13 35.40
N ASN A 228 7.51 15.02 35.84
CA ASN A 228 7.37 15.75 37.11
C ASN A 228 6.62 17.08 37.01
N GLU A 229 6.54 17.66 35.81
CA GLU A 229 6.07 19.03 35.60
C GLU A 229 4.93 19.14 34.58
N TYR A 230 4.50 18.05 33.92
CA TYR A 230 3.50 18.12 32.85
C TYR A 230 2.24 18.86 33.29
N SER A 231 1.70 18.53 34.47
CA SER A 231 0.50 19.16 35.06
C SER A 231 0.72 20.57 35.61
N LYS A 232 1.98 21.02 35.77
CA LYS A 232 2.31 22.36 36.28
C LYS A 232 2.29 23.43 35.18
N HIS A 233 2.40 22.99 33.93
CA HIS A 233 2.41 23.85 32.75
C HIS A 233 1.23 23.52 31.83
N SER A 234 0.85 24.49 31.00
CA SER A 234 -0.18 24.26 30.00
C SER A 234 0.29 23.37 28.85
N PRO A 235 -0.61 22.60 28.20
CA PRO A 235 -0.28 21.86 26.97
C PRO A 235 0.40 22.70 25.88
N ILE A 236 -0.06 23.93 25.64
CA ILE A 236 0.55 24.89 24.69
C ILE A 236 1.95 25.32 25.14
N TRP A 237 2.22 25.38 26.45
CA TRP A 237 3.56 25.67 26.95
C TRP A 237 4.51 24.55 26.55
N TRP A 238 4.11 23.28 26.74
CA TRP A 238 4.88 22.13 26.29
C TRP A 238 5.06 22.10 24.78
N TYR A 239 3.99 22.41 24.03
CA TYR A 239 4.02 22.47 22.57
C TYR A 239 4.97 23.54 22.04
N THR A 240 5.15 24.65 22.76
CA THR A 240 6.06 25.74 22.36
C THR A 240 7.42 25.70 23.06
N SER A 241 7.62 24.80 24.02
CA SER A 241 8.87 24.66 24.75
C SER A 241 9.92 23.86 23.97
N ASP A 242 11.18 24.03 24.35
CA ASP A 242 12.27 23.15 23.93
C ASP A 242 12.08 21.75 24.55
N SER A 243 11.25 20.94 23.90
CA SER A 243 10.96 19.55 24.24
C SER A 243 10.81 18.72 22.96
N PHE A 244 10.98 17.40 23.08
CA PHE A 244 10.78 16.48 21.95
C PHE A 244 9.30 16.34 21.53
N LEU A 245 8.34 16.85 22.32
CA LEU A 245 6.92 16.72 22.03
C LEU A 245 6.49 17.47 20.77
N TYR A 246 6.97 18.70 20.57
CA TYR A 246 6.68 19.50 19.38
C TYR A 246 7.15 18.83 18.08
N PRO A 247 8.44 18.48 17.91
CA PRO A 247 8.89 17.86 16.67
C PRO A 247 8.21 16.50 16.45
N MET A 248 7.93 15.74 17.51
CA MET A 248 7.26 14.44 17.38
C MET A 248 5.80 14.54 16.95
N VAL A 249 4.97 15.43 17.54
CA VAL A 249 3.57 15.59 17.10
C VAL A 249 3.52 16.03 15.65
N ASN A 250 4.28 17.07 15.30
CA ASN A 250 4.24 17.62 13.95
C ASN A 250 4.78 16.61 12.92
N GLN A 251 5.76 15.78 13.29
CA GLN A 251 6.19 14.64 12.47
C GLN A 251 5.07 13.62 12.32
N ALA A 252 4.47 13.16 13.44
CA ALA A 252 3.45 12.11 13.44
C ALA A 252 2.29 12.46 12.51
N LEU A 253 1.79 13.69 12.64
CA LEU A 253 0.71 14.22 11.82
C LEU A 253 1.14 14.47 10.36
N ARG A 254 2.40 14.86 10.12
CA ARG A 254 2.97 15.02 8.77
C ARG A 254 3.08 13.71 8.01
N THR A 255 3.62 12.68 8.66
CA THR A 255 3.86 11.37 8.04
C THR A 255 2.66 10.45 8.17
N MET A 256 1.58 10.92 8.80
CA MET A 256 0.41 10.11 9.19
C MET A 256 0.83 8.80 9.88
N GLU A 257 1.85 8.88 10.75
CA GLU A 257 2.37 7.72 11.46
C GLU A 257 1.38 7.31 12.56
N ALA A 258 0.43 6.46 12.17
CA ALA A 258 -0.68 5.99 13.00
C ALA A 258 -0.25 5.56 14.42
N GLY A 259 0.81 4.77 14.55
CA GLY A 259 1.32 4.33 15.85
C GLY A 259 1.71 5.49 16.76
N LEU A 260 2.45 6.46 16.22
CA LEU A 260 2.88 7.63 16.97
C LEU A 260 1.71 8.57 17.29
N ILE A 261 0.81 8.78 16.34
CA ILE A 261 -0.42 9.55 16.52
C ILE A 261 -1.28 8.99 17.67
N VAL A 262 -1.53 7.68 17.67
CA VAL A 262 -2.31 7.02 18.73
C VAL A 262 -1.63 7.20 20.09
N THR A 263 -0.31 7.01 20.14
CA THR A 263 0.47 7.13 21.38
C THR A 263 0.51 8.58 21.89
N MET A 264 0.59 9.56 20.99
CA MET A 264 0.57 10.99 21.30
C MET A 264 -0.83 11.59 21.39
N GLY A 265 -1.88 10.77 21.25
CA GLY A 265 -3.26 11.22 21.19
C GLY A 265 -3.67 12.06 22.40
N PHE A 266 -3.14 11.74 23.59
CA PHE A 266 -3.34 12.53 24.80
C PHE A 266 -2.86 13.98 24.63
N PHE A 267 -1.65 14.16 24.11
CA PHE A 267 -1.03 15.48 23.98
C PHE A 267 -1.69 16.28 22.85
N ILE A 268 -2.02 15.63 21.72
CA ILE A 268 -2.77 16.24 20.62
C ILE A 268 -4.12 16.77 21.12
N ARG A 269 -4.86 15.95 21.87
CA ARG A 269 -6.13 16.34 22.48
C ARG A 269 -5.94 17.49 23.47
N ASP A 270 -4.98 17.40 24.38
CA ASP A 270 -4.76 18.41 25.43
C ASP A 270 -4.43 19.78 24.82
N VAL A 271 -3.57 19.82 23.79
CA VAL A 271 -3.26 21.05 23.05
C VAL A 271 -4.51 21.61 22.36
N HIS A 272 -5.28 20.74 21.68
CA HIS A 272 -6.54 21.14 21.04
C HIS A 272 -7.54 21.74 22.05
N GLN A 273 -7.79 21.05 23.16
CA GLN A 273 -8.74 21.49 24.19
C GLN A 273 -8.33 22.84 24.78
N GLN A 274 -7.03 23.03 25.05
CA GLN A 274 -6.57 24.31 25.56
C GLN A 274 -6.76 25.44 24.54
N ILE A 275 -6.48 25.20 23.26
CA ILE A 275 -6.76 26.18 22.20
C ILE A 275 -8.26 26.51 22.17
N ALA A 276 -9.14 25.50 22.27
CA ALA A 276 -10.59 25.69 22.26
C ALA A 276 -11.13 26.47 23.48
N GLU A 277 -10.58 26.21 24.66
CA GLU A 277 -10.90 26.98 25.87
C GLU A 277 -10.47 28.44 25.76
N LEU A 278 -9.24 28.68 25.29
CA LEU A 278 -8.73 30.03 25.08
C LEU A 278 -9.50 30.75 23.99
N HIS A 279 -9.84 30.07 22.88
CA HIS A 279 -10.67 30.60 21.82
C HIS A 279 -12.01 31.11 22.37
N SER A 280 -12.69 30.27 23.16
CA SER A 280 -13.97 30.61 23.77
C SER A 280 -13.87 31.85 24.68
N LYS A 281 -12.88 31.86 25.58
CA LYS A 281 -12.64 32.99 26.51
C LYS A 281 -12.27 34.28 25.79
N GLN A 282 -11.40 34.20 24.77
CA GLN A 282 -10.83 35.36 24.10
C GLN A 282 -11.79 35.97 23.07
N PHE A 283 -12.61 35.15 22.41
CA PHE A 283 -13.34 35.60 21.22
C PHE A 283 -14.85 35.41 21.27
N ILE A 284 -15.36 34.40 21.99
CA ILE A 284 -16.80 34.10 22.09
C ILE A 284 -17.43 34.82 23.29
N GLU A 285 -16.83 34.66 24.48
CA GLU A 285 -17.32 35.28 25.72
C GLU A 285 -17.14 36.80 25.71
N CYS A 286 -16.01 37.27 25.15
CA CYS A 286 -15.79 38.68 24.86
C CYS A 286 -16.60 39.09 23.61
N ARG A 287 -17.84 39.57 23.81
CA ARG A 287 -18.83 39.99 22.79
C ARG A 287 -18.39 41.07 21.75
N ARG A 288 -17.09 41.34 21.60
CA ARG A 288 -16.50 42.30 20.67
C ARG A 288 -15.18 41.76 20.11
N SER A 289 -15.26 40.89 19.11
CA SER A 289 -14.09 40.41 18.37
C SER A 289 -14.18 40.90 16.93
N ASN A 290 -13.35 41.89 16.59
CA ASN A 290 -13.23 42.36 15.22
C ASN A 290 -12.39 41.37 14.40
N PRO A 291 -12.68 41.21 13.09
CA PRO A 291 -11.80 40.47 12.20
C PRO A 291 -10.37 41.00 12.23
N PHE A 292 -9.40 40.10 12.07
CA PHE A 292 -7.98 40.44 12.03
C PHE A 292 -7.24 39.57 11.01
N THR A 293 -6.00 39.95 10.71
CA THR A 293 -5.16 39.25 9.75
C THR A 293 -3.93 38.69 10.44
N VAL A 294 -3.61 37.43 10.14
CA VAL A 294 -2.37 36.75 10.56
C VAL A 294 -1.57 36.32 9.35
N TYR A 295 -0.28 36.10 9.57
CA TYR A 295 0.69 35.86 8.52
C TYR A 295 1.52 34.61 8.80
N ARG A 296 1.88 33.89 7.74
CA ARG A 296 2.82 32.77 7.79
C ARG A 296 3.67 32.74 6.53
N GLY A 297 4.98 32.67 6.69
CA GLY A 297 5.92 32.44 5.60
C GLY A 297 6.41 31.00 5.59
N GLN A 298 6.45 30.37 4.42
CA GLN A 298 7.04 29.04 4.24
C GLN A 298 7.42 28.79 2.78
N GLY A 299 8.28 27.81 2.53
CA GLY A 299 8.56 27.30 1.20
C GLY A 299 7.55 26.22 0.80
N LEU A 300 7.15 26.21 -0.48
CA LEU A 300 6.39 25.11 -1.09
C LEU A 300 7.23 24.40 -2.15
N SER A 301 7.05 23.09 -2.28
CA SER A 301 7.56 22.36 -3.44
C SER A 301 6.92 22.87 -4.73
N LYS A 302 7.55 22.60 -5.89
CA LYS A 302 6.96 22.96 -7.19
C LYS A 302 5.59 22.33 -7.39
N GLU A 303 5.43 21.07 -6.96
CA GLU A 303 4.17 20.31 -7.08
C GLU A 303 3.07 20.92 -6.22
N ASP A 304 3.35 21.19 -4.93
CA ASP A 304 2.39 21.82 -4.02
C ASP A 304 2.00 23.23 -4.49
N PHE A 305 2.97 23.98 -5.01
CA PHE A 305 2.71 25.32 -5.53
C PHE A 305 1.82 25.29 -6.79
N GLU A 306 2.06 24.36 -7.70
CA GLU A 306 1.18 24.16 -8.85
C GLU A 306 -0.24 23.77 -8.41
N GLN A 307 -0.38 22.92 -7.39
CA GLN A 307 -1.67 22.52 -6.85
C GLN A 307 -2.39 23.69 -6.19
N LEU A 308 -1.67 24.53 -5.43
CA LEU A 308 -2.18 25.76 -4.86
C LEU A 308 -2.75 26.69 -5.95
N ILE A 309 -2.00 26.94 -7.03
CA ILE A 309 -2.44 27.77 -8.16
C ILE A 309 -3.72 27.19 -8.80
N LYS A 310 -3.73 25.87 -9.06
CA LYS A 310 -4.86 25.17 -9.67
C LYS A 310 -6.13 25.20 -8.79
N THR A 311 -5.99 25.53 -7.50
CA THR A 311 -7.06 25.47 -6.49
C THR A 311 -7.53 26.86 -6.02
N LYS A 312 -7.14 27.94 -6.72
CA LYS A 312 -7.67 29.29 -6.46
C LYS A 312 -9.22 29.29 -6.46
N GLY A 313 -9.83 29.85 -5.41
CA GLY A 313 -11.27 29.84 -5.15
C GLY A 313 -11.77 28.64 -4.34
N GLY A 314 -10.96 27.58 -4.22
CA GLY A 314 -11.25 26.37 -3.45
C GLY A 314 -10.81 26.46 -1.99
N LEU A 315 -10.81 25.30 -1.32
CA LEU A 315 -10.39 25.13 0.06
C LEU A 315 -8.94 24.64 0.15
N MET A 316 -8.28 25.02 1.24
CA MET A 316 -6.95 24.59 1.62
C MET A 316 -6.95 24.27 3.11
N SER A 317 -6.44 23.10 3.51
CA SER A 317 -6.21 22.77 4.91
C SER A 317 -4.73 22.78 5.26
N PHE A 318 -4.42 23.22 6.48
CA PHE A 318 -3.17 22.89 7.16
C PHE A 318 -3.43 21.71 8.09
N ASN A 319 -2.84 20.54 7.80
CA ASN A 319 -3.12 19.29 8.50
C ASN A 319 -2.30 19.11 9.79
N ASN A 320 -1.80 20.22 10.34
CA ASN A 320 -1.04 20.30 11.59
C ASN A 320 -1.58 21.45 12.45
N PHE A 321 -1.12 21.54 13.70
CA PHE A 321 -1.28 22.78 14.47
C PHE A 321 -0.56 23.91 13.73
N LEU A 322 -1.30 24.98 13.44
CA LEU A 322 -0.82 26.05 12.57
C LEU A 322 -0.45 27.26 13.42
N SER A 323 0.86 27.50 13.54
CA SER A 323 1.42 28.70 14.15
C SER A 323 1.49 29.83 13.12
N THR A 324 1.01 31.01 13.52
CA THR A 324 0.95 32.22 12.69
C THR A 324 1.29 33.48 13.50
N SER A 325 1.76 34.51 12.80
CA SER A 325 2.15 35.79 13.38
C SER A 325 1.12 36.87 13.13
N MET A 326 0.89 37.76 14.10
CA MET A 326 0.24 39.05 13.83
C MET A 326 1.18 40.06 13.14
N ASN A 327 2.46 39.74 12.97
CA ASN A 327 3.46 40.61 12.35
C ASN A 327 3.87 40.08 10.97
N SER A 328 3.55 40.82 9.91
CA SER A 328 3.86 40.44 8.53
C SER A 328 5.36 40.30 8.29
N ASN A 329 6.20 41.15 8.90
CA ASN A 329 7.64 41.17 8.64
C ASN A 329 8.30 39.85 9.08
N ILE A 330 7.82 39.25 10.17
CA ILE A 330 8.32 37.95 10.65
C ILE A 330 8.05 36.88 9.58
N ALA A 331 6.81 36.82 9.10
CA ALA A 331 6.41 35.87 8.07
C ALA A 331 7.13 36.12 6.73
N GLU A 332 7.31 37.37 6.33
CA GLU A 332 7.99 37.74 5.08
C GLU A 332 9.45 37.28 5.08
N MET A 333 10.18 37.44 6.19
CA MET A 333 11.54 36.91 6.34
C MET A 333 11.61 35.41 6.06
N TYR A 334 10.63 34.63 6.53
CA TYR A 334 10.58 33.19 6.26
C TYR A 334 10.26 32.88 4.79
N ALA A 335 9.34 33.63 4.16
CA ALA A 335 9.01 33.43 2.74
C ALA A 335 10.22 33.74 1.83
N GLU A 336 10.91 34.86 2.09
CA GLU A 336 12.08 35.29 1.32
C GLU A 336 13.28 34.34 1.52
N SER A 337 13.55 33.92 2.76
CA SER A 337 14.62 32.96 3.05
C SER A 337 14.41 31.65 2.31
N ASN A 338 13.15 31.21 2.16
CA ASN A 338 12.81 30.00 1.43
C ASN A 338 12.95 30.13 -0.08
N ALA A 339 12.64 31.31 -0.64
CA ALA A 339 12.81 31.59 -2.06
C ALA A 339 14.28 31.49 -2.53
N ALA A 340 15.24 31.53 -1.60
CA ALA A 340 16.65 31.30 -1.91
C ALA A 340 16.94 29.86 -2.38
N ASP A 341 16.15 28.86 -1.94
CA ASP A 341 16.31 27.48 -2.40
C ASP A 341 15.67 27.30 -3.77
N SER A 342 16.46 26.97 -4.80
CA SER A 342 16.02 26.66 -6.18
C SER A 342 14.89 25.63 -6.32
N GLN A 343 14.69 24.78 -5.30
CA GLN A 343 13.68 23.73 -5.32
C GLN A 343 12.33 24.18 -4.72
N LEU A 344 12.30 25.30 -4.01
CA LEU A 344 11.12 25.82 -3.33
C LEU A 344 10.61 27.12 -3.96
N THR A 345 9.32 27.37 -3.78
CA THR A 345 8.69 28.68 -4.00
C THR A 345 8.39 29.31 -2.64
N GLY A 346 8.85 30.54 -2.39
CA GLY A 346 8.57 31.24 -1.14
C GLY A 346 7.13 31.74 -1.12
N ILE A 347 6.36 31.39 -0.09
CA ILE A 347 4.96 31.78 0.06
C ILE A 347 4.77 32.59 1.33
N LEU A 348 4.16 33.76 1.19
CA LEU A 348 3.62 34.55 2.28
C LEU A 348 2.09 34.40 2.29
N PHE A 349 1.59 33.59 3.22
CA PHE A 349 0.16 33.47 3.49
C PHE A 349 -0.32 34.65 4.31
N ARG A 350 -1.35 35.35 3.82
CA ARG A 350 -2.09 36.39 4.52
C ARG A 350 -3.50 35.88 4.82
N MET A 351 -3.76 35.54 6.06
CA MET A 351 -4.98 34.85 6.49
C MET A 351 -5.92 35.81 7.23
N ASN A 352 -7.09 36.04 6.66
CA ASN A 352 -8.17 36.82 7.28
C ASN A 352 -9.00 35.92 8.20
N VAL A 353 -9.11 36.33 9.45
CA VAL A 353 -9.76 35.58 10.52
C VAL A 353 -10.93 36.40 11.06
N ASP A 354 -12.14 35.87 10.93
CA ASP A 354 -13.34 36.40 11.59
C ASP A 354 -13.65 35.50 12.80
N PRO A 355 -13.42 35.96 14.05
CA PRO A 355 -13.64 35.12 15.22
C PRO A 355 -15.10 34.73 15.49
N SER A 356 -16.07 35.38 14.81
CA SER A 356 -17.47 34.98 14.87
C SER A 356 -17.82 33.80 13.97
N LYS A 357 -16.91 33.43 13.07
CA LYS A 357 -17.09 32.47 11.99
C LYS A 357 -15.84 31.62 11.84
N SER A 358 -15.81 30.51 12.58
CA SER A 358 -14.63 29.64 12.60
C SER A 358 -14.98 28.17 12.53
N SER A 359 -14.37 27.48 11.56
CA SER A 359 -14.39 26.02 11.41
C SER A 359 -13.37 25.32 12.31
N THR A 360 -12.44 26.07 12.92
CA THR A 360 -11.41 25.50 13.81
C THR A 360 -11.10 26.45 14.99
N PRO A 361 -10.90 25.95 16.21
CA PRO A 361 -10.48 26.80 17.31
C PRO A 361 -9.07 27.38 17.09
N PHE A 362 -8.88 28.63 17.53
CA PHE A 362 -7.57 29.29 17.54
C PHE A 362 -7.44 30.22 18.75
N ALA A 363 -6.21 30.52 19.17
CA ALA A 363 -5.99 31.35 20.35
C ALA A 363 -4.76 32.24 20.22
N LYS A 364 -4.81 33.41 20.87
CA LYS A 364 -3.60 34.17 21.23
C LYS A 364 -2.88 33.39 22.32
N VAL A 365 -1.67 32.92 22.01
CA VAL A 365 -0.94 32.02 22.91
C VAL A 365 0.17 32.68 23.72
N ARG A 366 0.52 33.93 23.44
CA ARG A 366 1.61 34.67 24.10
C ARG A 366 1.62 34.58 25.65
N SER A 367 0.46 34.50 26.29
CA SER A 367 0.37 34.42 27.77
C SER A 367 0.62 33.02 28.34
N VAL A 368 0.48 31.98 27.51
CA VAL A 368 0.58 30.57 27.90
C VAL A 368 1.71 29.83 27.20
N SER A 369 2.32 30.40 26.16
CA SER A 369 3.46 29.85 25.45
C SER A 369 4.74 29.95 26.29
N TYR A 370 5.70 29.08 25.95
CA TYR A 370 7.07 29.12 26.46
C TYR A 370 7.77 30.41 25.97
N PHE A 371 7.68 30.69 24.67
CA PHE A 371 8.20 31.92 24.05
C PHE A 371 7.12 33.01 24.04
N ARG A 372 7.36 34.12 24.76
CA ARG A 372 6.36 35.19 24.98
C ARG A 372 6.64 36.47 24.19
N GLU A 373 7.58 36.42 23.27
CA GLU A 373 8.10 37.58 22.54
C GLU A 373 7.22 37.95 21.34
N GLU A 374 6.61 36.95 20.70
CA GLU A 374 5.76 37.11 19.53
C GLU A 374 4.27 37.22 19.90
N ASN A 375 3.52 38.01 19.13
CA ASN A 375 2.06 37.97 19.15
C ASN A 375 1.57 36.83 18.24
N GLU A 376 1.78 35.59 18.70
CA GLU A 376 1.42 34.37 17.99
C GLU A 376 -0.08 34.05 18.12
N ILE A 377 -0.68 33.63 17.00
CA ILE A 377 -1.97 32.95 16.95
C ILE A 377 -1.72 31.50 16.57
N LEU A 378 -2.10 30.58 17.46
CA LEU A 378 -2.03 29.15 17.23
C LEU A 378 -3.42 28.61 16.90
N PHE A 379 -3.58 28.01 15.72
CA PHE A 379 -4.77 27.28 15.34
C PHE A 379 -4.64 25.82 15.73
N SER A 380 -5.77 25.22 16.13
CA SER A 380 -5.90 23.78 16.25
C SER A 380 -5.55 23.07 14.94
N MET A 381 -5.16 21.79 15.03
CA MET A 381 -4.97 20.93 13.87
C MET A 381 -6.16 20.97 12.89
N HIS A 382 -5.84 20.79 11.61
CA HIS A 382 -6.79 20.83 10.49
C HIS A 382 -7.51 22.18 10.38
N ALA A 383 -6.75 23.25 10.19
CA ALA A 383 -7.28 24.59 9.95
C ALA A 383 -7.57 24.78 8.46
N ILE A 384 -8.81 25.16 8.12
CA ILE A 384 -9.28 25.21 6.73
C ILE A 384 -9.54 26.65 6.30
N PHE A 385 -9.00 27.01 5.15
CA PHE A 385 -9.10 28.34 4.56
C PHE A 385 -9.58 28.27 3.13
N ARG A 386 -10.28 29.31 2.68
CA ARG A 386 -10.59 29.52 1.27
C ARG A 386 -9.48 30.33 0.60
N ILE A 387 -9.00 29.87 -0.55
CA ILE A 387 -7.96 30.55 -1.33
C ILE A 387 -8.60 31.67 -2.16
N MET A 388 -8.27 32.92 -1.85
CA MET A 388 -8.88 34.09 -2.49
C MET A 388 -8.05 34.57 -3.69
N GLU A 389 -6.86 35.09 -3.43
CA GLU A 389 -5.97 35.63 -4.45
C GLU A 389 -4.56 35.07 -4.26
N ILE A 390 -3.87 34.89 -5.38
CA ILE A 390 -2.46 34.51 -5.43
C ILE A 390 -1.79 35.55 -6.31
N LYS A 391 -0.80 36.26 -5.76
CA LYS A 391 -0.07 37.34 -6.44
C LYS A 391 1.42 37.10 -6.30
N GLN A 392 2.15 37.26 -7.39
CA GLN A 392 3.61 37.27 -7.34
C GLN A 392 4.07 38.54 -6.62
N SER A 393 5.12 38.45 -5.81
CA SER A 393 5.73 39.61 -5.16
C SER A 393 6.42 40.50 -6.18
N GLU A 394 6.32 41.81 -6.00
CA GLU A 394 7.05 42.79 -6.81
C GLU A 394 8.56 42.81 -6.47
N SER A 395 8.93 42.38 -5.26
CA SER A 395 10.31 42.39 -4.76
C SER A 395 11.15 41.18 -5.18
N ASN A 396 10.50 40.04 -5.43
CA ASN A 396 11.16 38.77 -5.71
C ASN A 396 10.25 37.89 -6.57
N ASP A 397 10.71 37.52 -7.76
CA ASP A 397 9.97 36.71 -8.73
C ASP A 397 9.70 35.27 -8.24
N ARG A 398 10.39 34.83 -7.19
CA ARG A 398 10.20 33.51 -6.57
C ARG A 398 9.39 33.54 -5.28
N THR A 399 8.85 34.70 -4.92
CA THR A 399 7.99 34.87 -3.74
C THR A 399 6.55 35.21 -4.16
N TYR A 400 5.56 34.59 -3.53
CA TYR A 400 4.15 34.82 -3.81
C TYR A 400 3.36 35.13 -2.53
N HIS A 401 2.43 36.08 -2.63
CA HIS A 401 1.44 36.42 -1.63
C HIS A 401 0.16 35.64 -1.89
N VAL A 402 -0.34 34.95 -0.85
CA VAL A 402 -1.54 34.13 -0.94
C VAL A 402 -2.54 34.60 0.09
N ASP A 403 -3.65 35.14 -0.39
CA ASP A 403 -4.74 35.62 0.44
C ASP A 403 -5.69 34.48 0.78
N LEU A 404 -5.86 34.25 2.07
CA LEU A 404 -6.68 33.20 2.63
C LEU A 404 -7.77 33.79 3.52
N THR A 405 -8.95 33.16 3.55
CA THR A 405 -10.02 33.51 4.49
C THR A 405 -10.41 32.26 5.28
N LEU A 406 -10.44 32.36 6.61
CA LEU A 406 -10.85 31.26 7.47
C LEU A 406 -12.31 30.87 7.17
N THR A 407 -12.58 29.58 7.04
CA THR A 407 -13.94 29.07 6.81
C THR A 407 -14.73 28.94 8.11
N ASP A 408 -16.04 28.72 8.00
CA ASP A 408 -16.93 28.39 9.12
C ASP A 408 -17.81 27.17 8.80
N ASP A 409 -18.53 26.67 9.80
CA ASP A 409 -19.39 25.48 9.66
C ASP A 409 -20.59 25.71 8.72
N ASN A 410 -20.91 26.96 8.35
CA ASN A 410 -21.95 27.28 7.36
C ASN A 410 -21.41 27.34 5.93
N ASP A 411 -20.09 27.19 5.73
CA ASP A 411 -19.53 27.03 4.41
C ASP A 411 -20.13 25.75 3.79
N ARG A 412 -20.97 25.93 2.75
CA ARG A 412 -21.76 24.84 2.16
C ARG A 412 -20.88 23.70 1.66
N GLU A 413 -19.71 24.01 1.10
CA GLU A 413 -18.76 23.01 0.61
C GLU A 413 -18.16 22.24 1.79
N LEU A 414 -17.73 22.94 2.84
CA LEU A 414 -17.18 22.32 4.04
C LEU A 414 -18.19 21.49 4.83
N SER A 415 -19.44 21.94 4.95
CA SER A 415 -20.50 21.20 5.65
C SER A 415 -20.84 19.89 4.93
N THR A 416 -21.06 19.96 3.61
CA THR A 416 -21.35 18.76 2.79
C THR A 416 -20.19 17.76 2.88
N LEU A 417 -18.97 18.30 2.84
CA LEU A 417 -17.74 17.54 3.03
C LEU A 417 -17.72 16.85 4.39
N THR A 418 -17.83 17.59 5.48
CA THR A 418 -17.78 17.08 6.85
C THR A 418 -18.82 15.98 7.09
N ASP A 419 -20.04 16.13 6.56
CA ASP A 419 -21.08 15.12 6.68
C ASP A 419 -20.73 13.82 5.94
N TYR A 420 -20.10 13.91 4.76
CA TYR A 420 -19.60 12.74 4.03
C TYR A 420 -18.50 12.01 4.82
N ILE A 421 -17.52 12.74 5.37
CA ILE A 421 -16.42 12.14 6.15
C ILE A 421 -16.94 11.37 7.38
N ARG A 422 -17.95 11.92 8.06
CA ARG A 422 -18.52 11.32 9.29
C ARG A 422 -19.14 9.95 9.06
N GLU A 423 -19.60 9.66 7.85
CA GLU A 423 -20.13 8.34 7.49
C GLU A 423 -19.05 7.24 7.56
N GLU A 424 -17.78 7.57 7.29
CA GLU A 424 -16.69 6.58 7.26
C GLU A 424 -16.26 6.07 8.65
N THR A 425 -16.53 6.84 9.71
CA THR A 425 -16.09 6.51 11.07
C THR A 425 -17.24 6.39 12.05
N LYS A 426 -18.40 5.92 11.59
CA LYS A 426 -19.54 5.62 12.48
C LYS A 426 -19.12 4.62 13.56
N GLY A 427 -19.49 4.89 14.81
CA GLY A 427 -19.18 4.04 15.95
C GLY A 427 -19.64 4.63 17.28
N HIS A 428 -19.71 3.78 18.30
CA HIS A 428 -20.28 4.12 19.61
C HIS A 428 -19.30 4.86 20.55
N THR A 429 -17.98 4.67 20.37
CA THR A 429 -16.94 5.30 21.22
C THR A 429 -15.77 5.79 20.38
N GLY A 430 -15.01 6.76 20.89
CA GLY A 430 -13.81 7.30 20.21
C GLY A 430 -12.78 6.21 19.89
N TRP A 431 -12.55 5.26 20.79
CA TRP A 431 -11.62 4.16 20.56
C TRP A 431 -12.08 3.21 19.43
N ILE A 432 -13.36 2.82 19.36
CA ILE A 432 -13.86 2.00 18.24
C ILE A 432 -13.70 2.72 16.91
N ARG A 433 -14.02 4.03 16.88
CA ARG A 433 -13.86 4.85 15.67
C ARG A 433 -12.40 4.93 15.24
N LEU A 434 -11.48 5.08 16.21
CA LEU A 434 -10.04 5.07 15.95
C LEU A 434 -9.58 3.73 15.37
N SER A 435 -10.05 2.60 15.92
CA SER A 435 -9.74 1.27 15.42
C SER A 435 -10.25 1.06 13.99
N HIS A 436 -11.49 1.49 13.67
CA HIS A 436 -12.00 1.46 12.29
C HIS A 436 -11.13 2.30 11.34
N LEU A 437 -10.73 3.51 11.76
CA LEU A 437 -9.84 4.36 10.97
C LEU A 437 -8.49 3.67 10.72
N MET A 438 -7.94 2.95 11.71
CA MET A 438 -6.70 2.17 11.52
C MET A 438 -6.86 1.07 10.47
N VAL A 439 -8.00 0.37 10.44
CA VAL A 439 -8.31 -0.63 9.39
C VAL A 439 -8.36 0.03 8.01
N ASN A 440 -9.02 1.19 7.89
CA ASN A 440 -9.13 1.93 6.63
C ASN A 440 -7.76 2.44 6.13
N LEU A 441 -6.86 2.77 7.06
CA LEU A 441 -5.47 3.15 6.76
C LEU A 441 -4.54 1.95 6.49
N SER A 442 -5.10 0.72 6.43
CA SER A 442 -4.35 -0.54 6.30
C SER A 442 -3.33 -0.77 7.43
N GLN A 443 -3.56 -0.18 8.61
CA GLN A 443 -2.73 -0.34 9.81
C GLN A 443 -3.27 -1.49 10.69
N TYR A 444 -3.28 -2.69 10.12
CA TYR A 444 -3.95 -3.86 10.71
C TYR A 444 -3.41 -4.24 12.09
N ASP A 445 -2.09 -4.18 12.30
CA ASP A 445 -1.49 -4.50 13.61
C ASP A 445 -1.92 -3.52 14.71
N LYS A 446 -2.05 -2.23 14.36
CA LYS A 446 -2.50 -1.21 15.32
C LYS A 446 -3.99 -1.32 15.58
N ALA A 447 -4.78 -1.60 14.54
CA ALA A 447 -6.20 -1.90 14.71
C ALA A 447 -6.40 -3.11 15.64
N GLU A 448 -5.67 -4.20 15.43
CA GLU A 448 -5.71 -5.41 16.25
C GLU A 448 -5.40 -5.10 17.73
N GLU A 449 -4.32 -4.36 18.00
CA GLU A 449 -3.96 -3.93 19.36
C GLU A 449 -5.12 -3.19 20.05
N LEU A 450 -5.71 -2.21 19.35
CA LEU A 450 -6.82 -1.41 19.89
C LEU A 450 -8.07 -2.26 20.12
N TYR A 451 -8.43 -3.15 19.20
CA TYR A 451 -9.59 -4.03 19.34
C TYR A 451 -9.43 -5.03 20.49
N ASN A 452 -8.23 -5.59 20.69
CA ASN A 452 -7.97 -6.49 21.82
C ASN A 452 -8.11 -5.78 23.17
N VAL A 453 -7.58 -4.55 23.31
CA VAL A 453 -7.76 -3.75 24.52
C VAL A 453 -9.24 -3.47 24.79
N LEU A 454 -10.01 -3.12 23.76
CA LEU A 454 -11.46 -2.91 23.90
C LEU A 454 -12.20 -4.19 24.30
N LEU A 455 -11.79 -5.33 23.76
CA LEU A 455 -12.38 -6.63 24.04
C LEU A 455 -12.17 -7.05 25.49
N GLU A 456 -10.99 -6.76 26.06
CA GLU A 456 -10.70 -7.01 27.48
C GLU A 456 -11.50 -6.11 28.42
N GLN A 457 -11.88 -4.91 27.97
CA GLN A 457 -12.57 -3.91 28.80
C GLN A 457 -14.09 -4.05 28.78
N THR A 458 -14.68 -4.53 27.67
CA THR A 458 -16.15 -4.59 27.54
C THR A 458 -16.76 -5.83 28.19
N THR A 459 -17.91 -5.64 28.84
CA THR A 459 -18.77 -6.72 29.33
C THR A 459 -20.01 -6.91 28.46
N ASP A 460 -20.28 -6.01 27.51
CA ASP A 460 -21.46 -6.07 26.65
C ASP A 460 -21.27 -7.11 25.54
N GLU A 461 -22.19 -8.08 25.45
CA GLU A 461 -22.05 -9.17 24.49
C GLU A 461 -22.28 -8.72 23.03
N GLY A 462 -23.08 -7.69 22.78
CA GLY A 462 -23.25 -7.11 21.45
C GLY A 462 -22.00 -6.38 20.96
N GLU A 463 -21.35 -5.65 21.86
CA GLU A 463 -20.05 -5.03 21.60
C GLU A 463 -18.97 -6.11 21.40
N LYS A 464 -18.90 -7.13 22.24
CA LYS A 464 -17.97 -8.27 22.04
C LYS A 464 -18.15 -8.94 20.68
N HIS A 465 -19.39 -9.14 20.24
CA HIS A 465 -19.68 -9.65 18.90
C HIS A 465 -19.01 -8.79 17.83
N HIS A 466 -19.23 -7.47 17.86
CA HIS A 466 -18.63 -6.54 16.90
C HIS A 466 -17.10 -6.57 16.95
N LEU A 467 -16.50 -6.57 18.14
CA LEU A 467 -15.05 -6.61 18.31
C LEU A 467 -14.45 -7.93 17.78
N TYR A 468 -15.06 -9.07 18.07
CA TYR A 468 -14.64 -10.35 17.51
C TYR A 468 -14.79 -10.40 16.00
N TYR A 469 -15.89 -9.90 15.45
CA TYR A 469 -16.07 -9.81 14.00
C TYR A 469 -14.97 -8.97 13.34
N MET A 470 -14.68 -7.78 13.90
CA MET A 470 -13.62 -6.91 13.38
C MET A 470 -12.22 -7.52 13.51
N LEU A 471 -11.91 -8.20 14.62
CA LEU A 471 -10.67 -8.97 14.76
C LEU A 471 -10.58 -10.08 13.69
N GLY A 472 -11.68 -10.76 13.39
CA GLY A 472 -11.75 -11.72 12.29
C GLY A 472 -11.45 -11.08 10.93
N VAL A 473 -12.03 -9.91 10.64
CA VAL A 473 -11.76 -9.15 9.41
C VAL A 473 -10.28 -8.75 9.33
N ILE A 474 -9.70 -8.27 10.43
CA ILE A 474 -8.29 -7.86 10.49
C ILE A 474 -7.36 -9.04 10.25
N LYS A 475 -7.59 -10.17 10.91
CA LYS A 475 -6.80 -11.40 10.71
C LYS A 475 -6.90 -11.91 9.28
N ASN A 476 -8.08 -11.83 8.69
CA ASN A 476 -8.27 -12.18 7.28
C ASN A 476 -7.47 -11.25 6.36
N LYS A 477 -7.39 -9.94 6.67
CA LYS A 477 -6.58 -8.97 5.94
C LYS A 477 -5.07 -9.10 6.18
N GLN A 478 -4.64 -9.64 7.32
CA GLN A 478 -3.24 -9.99 7.60
C GLN A 478 -2.81 -11.34 6.99
N GLY A 479 -3.72 -12.04 6.29
CA GLY A 479 -3.45 -13.37 5.73
C GLY A 479 -3.47 -14.50 6.77
N GLN A 480 -3.91 -14.25 8.00
CA GLN A 480 -3.99 -15.22 9.10
C GLN A 480 -5.39 -15.86 9.12
N TYR A 481 -5.73 -16.60 8.07
CA TYR A 481 -7.09 -17.07 7.84
C TYR A 481 -7.60 -18.04 8.92
N GLU A 482 -6.75 -18.93 9.45
CA GLU A 482 -7.12 -19.81 10.55
C GLU A 482 -7.49 -19.04 11.83
N GLU A 483 -6.73 -17.99 12.17
CA GLU A 483 -7.08 -17.12 13.31
C GLU A 483 -8.36 -16.34 13.04
N ALA A 484 -8.55 -15.86 11.81
CA ALA A 484 -9.79 -15.18 11.40
C ALA A 484 -11.02 -16.05 11.65
N THR A 485 -10.97 -17.34 11.28
CA THR A 485 -12.09 -18.27 11.53
C THR A 485 -12.38 -18.47 13.02
N LYS A 486 -11.38 -18.43 13.91
CA LYS A 486 -11.58 -18.52 15.36
C LYS A 486 -12.34 -17.30 15.89
N PHE A 487 -11.98 -16.10 15.42
CA PHE A 487 -12.66 -14.88 15.81
C PHE A 487 -14.07 -14.78 15.25
N PHE A 488 -14.28 -15.15 13.99
CA PHE A 488 -15.64 -15.25 13.45
C PHE A 488 -16.46 -16.30 14.22
N GLN A 489 -15.86 -17.42 14.65
CA GLN A 489 -16.55 -18.43 15.47
C GLN A 489 -17.00 -17.84 16.80
N ALA A 490 -16.12 -17.10 17.48
CA ALA A 490 -16.45 -16.42 18.72
C ALA A 490 -17.63 -15.43 18.55
N ALA A 491 -17.67 -14.70 17.43
CA ALA A 491 -18.81 -13.85 17.09
C ALA A 491 -20.10 -14.66 16.88
N LEU A 492 -20.07 -15.76 16.09
CA LEU A 492 -21.23 -16.62 15.89
C LEU A 492 -21.73 -17.26 17.19
N ASP A 493 -20.83 -17.69 18.07
CA ASP A 493 -21.18 -18.30 19.35
C ASP A 493 -21.96 -17.32 20.24
N ILE A 494 -21.66 -16.03 20.17
CA ILE A 494 -22.44 -14.98 20.86
C ILE A 494 -23.84 -14.88 20.27
N CYS A 495 -23.98 -14.84 18.94
CA CYS A 495 -25.30 -14.83 18.29
C CYS A 495 -26.14 -16.06 18.66
N ASN A 496 -25.51 -17.24 18.74
CA ASN A 496 -26.19 -18.48 19.11
C ASN A 496 -26.60 -18.51 20.60
N LYS A 497 -25.79 -17.93 21.49
CA LYS A 497 -26.08 -17.81 22.92
C LYS A 497 -27.18 -16.79 23.21
N LEU A 498 -27.30 -15.75 22.39
CA LEU A 498 -28.24 -14.64 22.57
C LEU A 498 -29.12 -14.46 21.32
N PRO A 499 -30.19 -15.27 21.16
CA PRO A 499 -31.11 -15.16 20.02
C PRO A 499 -31.85 -13.81 19.91
N SER A 500 -31.77 -12.97 20.95
CA SER A 500 -32.29 -11.59 20.94
C SER A 500 -31.46 -10.63 20.09
N LEU A 501 -30.21 -10.99 19.75
CA LEU A 501 -29.38 -10.17 18.88
C LEU A 501 -29.97 -10.12 17.46
N PRO A 502 -29.79 -9.00 16.73
CA PRO A 502 -30.29 -8.88 15.36
C PRO A 502 -29.81 -10.03 14.49
N ALA A 503 -30.73 -10.71 13.80
CA ALA A 503 -30.41 -11.80 12.86
C ALA A 503 -29.43 -11.36 11.74
N ASP A 504 -29.39 -10.05 11.46
CA ASP A 504 -28.41 -9.43 10.58
C ASP A 504 -26.94 -9.60 11.02
N MET A 505 -26.67 -9.60 12.34
CA MET A 505 -25.33 -9.86 12.88
C MET A 505 -24.89 -11.30 12.61
N LEU A 506 -25.82 -12.26 12.71
CA LEU A 506 -25.57 -13.66 12.39
C LEU A 506 -25.22 -13.81 10.90
N ALA A 507 -26.03 -13.22 10.00
CA ALA A 507 -25.77 -13.25 8.57
C ALA A 507 -24.43 -12.59 8.18
N THR A 508 -24.10 -11.45 8.79
CA THR A 508 -22.83 -10.74 8.57
C THR A 508 -21.63 -11.60 9.01
N SER A 509 -21.74 -12.26 10.16
CA SER A 509 -20.70 -13.15 10.68
C SER A 509 -20.51 -14.38 9.79
N SER A 510 -21.61 -14.97 9.30
CA SER A 510 -21.56 -16.06 8.32
C SER A 510 -20.92 -15.63 7.00
N CYS A 511 -21.19 -14.41 6.50
CA CYS A 511 -20.47 -13.88 5.34
C CYS A 511 -18.97 -13.72 5.60
N GLY A 512 -18.57 -13.26 6.80
CA GLY A 512 -17.16 -13.16 7.21
C GLY A 512 -16.45 -14.52 7.19
N PHE A 513 -17.11 -15.57 7.70
CA PHE A 513 -16.65 -16.95 7.57
C PHE A 513 -16.53 -17.41 6.13
N GLY A 514 -17.56 -17.13 5.32
CA GLY A 514 -17.56 -17.46 3.90
C GLY A 514 -16.32 -16.90 3.21
N GLN A 515 -15.98 -15.65 3.51
CA GLN A 515 -14.80 -14.99 2.95
C GLN A 515 -13.48 -15.59 3.45
N ALA A 516 -13.39 -15.90 4.76
CA ALA A 516 -12.19 -16.54 5.31
C ALA A 516 -11.97 -17.93 4.69
N TYR A 517 -13.01 -18.76 4.56
CA TYR A 517 -12.90 -20.07 3.93
C TYR A 517 -12.59 -19.98 2.43
N LEU A 518 -13.13 -18.99 1.73
CA LEU A 518 -12.76 -18.71 0.34
C LEU A 518 -11.26 -18.43 0.23
N ASN A 519 -10.73 -17.58 1.11
CA ASN A 519 -9.30 -17.25 1.16
C ASN A 519 -8.42 -18.43 1.61
N MET A 520 -8.98 -19.45 2.27
CA MET A 520 -8.28 -20.69 2.63
C MET A 520 -8.31 -21.75 1.52
N GLY A 521 -9.04 -21.52 0.43
CA GLY A 521 -9.31 -22.52 -0.59
C GLY A 521 -10.32 -23.59 -0.17
N GLU A 522 -11.05 -23.38 0.93
CA GLU A 522 -12.06 -24.30 1.50
C GLU A 522 -13.45 -23.98 0.91
N TYR A 523 -13.58 -24.09 -0.41
CA TYR A 523 -14.72 -23.55 -1.17
C TYR A 523 -16.08 -24.13 -0.75
N SER A 524 -16.14 -25.40 -0.33
CA SER A 524 -17.39 -26.04 0.14
C SER A 524 -17.89 -25.41 1.44
N LYS A 525 -17.00 -25.12 2.39
CA LYS A 525 -17.31 -24.41 3.63
C LYS A 525 -17.70 -22.96 3.34
N ALA A 526 -17.05 -22.32 2.39
CA ALA A 526 -17.40 -20.96 1.96
C ALA A 526 -18.86 -20.91 1.44
N LEU A 527 -19.22 -21.82 0.52
CA LEU A 527 -20.58 -21.93 -0.02
C LEU A 527 -21.61 -22.18 1.10
N SER A 528 -21.36 -23.10 2.02
CA SER A 528 -22.30 -23.40 3.12
C SER A 528 -22.57 -22.19 4.03
N ASN A 529 -21.54 -21.39 4.31
CA ASN A 529 -21.68 -20.19 5.13
C ASN A 529 -22.45 -19.07 4.41
N TYR A 530 -22.16 -18.85 3.13
CA TYR A 530 -22.92 -17.89 2.33
C TYR A 530 -24.37 -18.33 2.10
N GLU A 531 -24.63 -19.63 1.95
CA GLU A 531 -26.00 -20.17 1.88
C GLU A 531 -26.77 -19.88 3.15
N THR A 532 -26.16 -20.11 4.32
CA THR A 532 -26.73 -19.76 5.62
C THR A 532 -27.05 -18.26 5.70
N ALA A 533 -26.14 -17.40 5.25
CA ALA A 533 -26.35 -15.95 5.23
C ALA A 533 -27.50 -15.56 4.27
N LEU A 534 -27.59 -16.15 3.08
CA LEU A 534 -28.67 -15.93 2.12
C LEU A 534 -30.03 -16.32 2.71
N GLU A 535 -30.13 -17.47 3.38
CA GLU A 535 -31.37 -17.91 4.03
C GLU A 535 -31.84 -16.91 5.09
N ILE A 536 -30.93 -16.33 5.86
CA ILE A 536 -31.25 -15.32 6.87
C ILE A 536 -31.67 -14.02 6.18
N TYR A 537 -30.89 -13.52 5.22
CA TYR A 537 -31.21 -12.29 4.50
C TYR A 537 -32.55 -12.36 3.78
N HIS A 538 -32.91 -13.50 3.19
CA HIS A 538 -34.22 -13.70 2.60
C HIS A 538 -35.39 -13.59 3.60
N LYS A 539 -35.15 -13.88 4.88
CA LYS A 539 -36.19 -13.77 5.93
C LYS A 539 -36.32 -12.35 6.48
N ILE A 540 -35.22 -11.59 6.55
CA ILE A 540 -35.17 -10.31 7.29
C ILE A 540 -35.10 -9.06 6.41
N LEU A 541 -34.59 -9.18 5.18
CA LEU A 541 -34.44 -8.05 4.27
C LEU A 541 -35.57 -8.00 3.24
N PRO A 542 -35.94 -6.80 2.77
CA PRO A 542 -36.77 -6.68 1.58
C PRO A 542 -36.09 -7.34 0.36
N PRO A 543 -36.85 -7.81 -0.65
CA PRO A 543 -36.29 -8.46 -1.83
C PRO A 543 -35.24 -7.63 -2.59
N ASN A 544 -35.26 -6.31 -2.43
CA ASN A 544 -34.36 -5.36 -3.09
C ASN A 544 -33.27 -4.84 -2.14
N GLY A 545 -32.85 -5.62 -1.14
CA GLY A 545 -31.87 -5.19 -0.14
C GLY A 545 -30.40 -5.26 -0.64
N PRO A 546 -29.58 -4.19 -0.51
CA PRO A 546 -28.18 -4.20 -0.96
C PRO A 546 -27.30 -5.30 -0.35
N ARG A 547 -27.54 -5.67 0.92
CA ARG A 547 -26.82 -6.77 1.58
C ARG A 547 -27.13 -8.14 0.96
N LEU A 548 -28.35 -8.33 0.46
CA LEU A 548 -28.73 -9.55 -0.25
C LEU A 548 -27.99 -9.64 -1.60
N ALA A 549 -27.90 -8.53 -2.34
CA ALA A 549 -27.11 -8.44 -3.57
C ALA A 549 -25.62 -8.76 -3.31
N ALA A 550 -25.02 -8.15 -2.27
CA ALA A 550 -23.63 -8.40 -1.90
C ALA A 550 -23.38 -9.87 -1.52
N CYS A 551 -24.33 -10.52 -0.84
CA CYS A 551 -24.24 -11.94 -0.49
C CYS A 551 -24.30 -12.82 -1.75
N TYR A 552 -25.19 -12.51 -2.70
CA TYR A 552 -25.22 -13.19 -4.00
C TYR A 552 -23.94 -13.01 -4.81
N ALA A 553 -23.37 -11.80 -4.82
CA ALA A 553 -22.08 -11.55 -5.46
C ALA A 553 -20.95 -12.37 -4.81
N SER A 554 -20.94 -12.46 -3.48
CA SER A 554 -19.95 -13.28 -2.75
C SER A 554 -20.09 -14.77 -3.12
N TYR A 555 -21.32 -15.27 -3.25
CA TYR A 555 -21.60 -16.63 -3.70
C TYR A 555 -21.13 -16.86 -5.15
N GLY A 556 -21.36 -15.88 -6.03
CA GLY A 556 -20.87 -15.88 -7.41
C GLY A 556 -19.34 -15.94 -7.50
N ALA A 557 -18.63 -15.23 -6.62
CA ALA A 557 -17.17 -15.23 -6.57
C ALA A 557 -16.58 -16.61 -6.21
N VAL A 558 -17.27 -17.39 -5.37
CA VAL A 558 -16.83 -18.78 -5.09
C VAL A 558 -16.94 -19.64 -6.34
N TYR A 559 -18.07 -19.57 -7.07
CA TYR A 559 -18.22 -20.33 -8.32
C TYR A 559 -17.29 -19.87 -9.43
N GLU A 560 -16.98 -18.57 -9.49
CA GLU A 560 -15.97 -18.03 -10.40
C GLU A 560 -14.59 -18.65 -10.12
N THR A 561 -14.23 -18.80 -8.84
CA THR A 561 -12.97 -19.44 -8.42
C THR A 561 -12.96 -20.93 -8.72
N LEU A 562 -14.12 -21.59 -8.68
CA LEU A 562 -14.29 -23.00 -9.04
C LEU A 562 -14.42 -23.25 -10.56
N TYR A 563 -14.29 -22.21 -11.40
CA TYR A 563 -14.46 -22.28 -12.86
C TYR A 563 -15.88 -22.72 -13.30
N GLU A 564 -16.88 -22.59 -12.43
CA GLU A 564 -18.30 -22.84 -12.74
C GLU A 564 -18.95 -21.55 -13.27
N TYR A 565 -18.46 -21.05 -14.41
CA TYR A 565 -18.80 -19.73 -14.95
C TYR A 565 -20.30 -19.51 -15.15
N SER A 566 -21.06 -20.53 -15.58
CA SER A 566 -22.51 -20.41 -15.74
C SER A 566 -23.22 -20.16 -14.42
N LYS A 567 -22.78 -20.79 -13.32
CA LYS A 567 -23.33 -20.52 -11.98
C LYS A 567 -22.87 -19.17 -11.45
N ALA A 568 -21.60 -18.82 -11.66
CA ALA A 568 -21.08 -17.50 -11.29
C ALA A 568 -21.92 -16.38 -11.94
N LEU A 569 -22.16 -16.47 -13.26
CA LEU A 569 -23.04 -15.55 -13.99
C LEU A 569 -24.45 -15.53 -13.41
N LEU A 570 -25.07 -16.68 -13.14
CA LEU A 570 -26.41 -16.75 -12.55
C LEU A 570 -26.51 -15.95 -11.23
N TYR A 571 -25.53 -16.07 -10.35
CA TYR A 571 -25.56 -15.37 -9.07
C TYR A 571 -25.18 -13.89 -9.18
N TYR A 572 -24.26 -13.53 -10.07
CA TYR A 572 -23.99 -12.13 -10.39
C TYR A 572 -25.19 -11.44 -11.06
N GLU A 573 -25.93 -12.14 -11.92
CA GLU A 573 -27.18 -11.65 -12.53
C GLU A 573 -28.27 -11.40 -11.48
N LYS A 574 -28.43 -12.31 -10.50
CA LYS A 574 -29.32 -12.09 -9.36
C LYS A 574 -28.95 -10.86 -8.55
N ALA A 575 -27.65 -10.65 -8.29
CA ALA A 575 -27.18 -9.46 -7.59
C ALA A 575 -27.52 -8.18 -8.37
N ILE A 576 -27.25 -8.18 -9.69
CA ILE A 576 -27.60 -7.05 -10.57
C ILE A 576 -29.10 -6.79 -10.60
N GLU A 577 -29.94 -7.82 -10.68
CA GLU A 577 -31.40 -7.64 -10.72
C GLU A 577 -31.92 -6.94 -9.46
N ILE A 578 -31.36 -7.31 -8.30
CA ILE A 578 -31.67 -6.68 -7.01
C ILE A 578 -31.21 -5.22 -7.03
N ASP A 579 -29.96 -4.96 -7.41
CA ASP A 579 -29.39 -3.61 -7.46
C ASP A 579 -30.14 -2.70 -8.44
N GLN A 580 -30.55 -3.20 -9.61
CA GLN A 580 -31.31 -2.45 -10.61
C GLN A 580 -32.71 -2.03 -10.12
N LYS A 581 -33.33 -2.85 -9.26
CA LYS A 581 -34.62 -2.51 -8.64
C LYS A 581 -34.46 -1.59 -7.43
N ALA A 582 -33.31 -1.62 -6.76
CA ALA A 582 -33.04 -0.89 -5.53
C ALA A 582 -32.41 0.50 -5.77
N LEU A 583 -31.63 0.65 -6.84
CA LEU A 583 -30.71 1.76 -7.04
C LEU A 583 -30.99 2.52 -8.34
N PRO A 584 -30.64 3.82 -8.43
CA PRO A 584 -30.68 4.57 -9.68
C PRO A 584 -29.80 3.94 -10.77
N ALA A 585 -30.17 4.14 -12.04
CA ALA A 585 -29.47 3.52 -13.18
C ALA A 585 -27.96 3.82 -13.29
N ASN A 586 -27.51 4.95 -12.74
CA ASN A 586 -26.09 5.35 -12.72
C ASN A 586 -25.41 5.11 -11.35
N HIS A 587 -25.99 4.29 -10.47
CA HIS A 587 -25.39 4.03 -9.16
C HIS A 587 -24.09 3.21 -9.27
N PRO A 588 -23.00 3.60 -8.59
CA PRO A 588 -21.70 2.90 -8.63
C PRO A 588 -21.75 1.38 -8.36
N ASP A 589 -22.65 0.93 -7.49
CA ASP A 589 -22.80 -0.51 -7.19
C ASP A 589 -23.19 -1.35 -8.42
N LEU A 590 -23.97 -0.80 -9.36
CA LEU A 590 -24.30 -1.49 -10.61
C LEU A 590 -23.04 -1.73 -11.46
N ALA A 591 -22.13 -0.76 -11.50
CA ALA A 591 -20.86 -0.88 -12.19
C ALA A 591 -19.94 -1.93 -11.54
N ARG A 592 -19.95 -2.05 -10.21
CA ARG A 592 -19.23 -3.12 -9.49
C ARG A 592 -19.70 -4.50 -9.95
N SER A 593 -21.01 -4.69 -10.06
CA SER A 593 -21.57 -5.95 -10.50
C SER A 593 -21.27 -6.26 -11.99
N TYR A 594 -21.23 -5.25 -12.86
CA TYR A 594 -20.74 -5.43 -14.24
C TYR A 594 -19.26 -5.79 -14.31
N ASN A 595 -18.41 -5.21 -13.44
CA ASN A 595 -17.00 -5.60 -13.34
C ASN A 595 -16.88 -7.09 -12.94
N ASN A 596 -17.69 -7.58 -12.00
CA ASN A 596 -17.67 -9.01 -11.63
C ASN A 596 -18.02 -9.92 -12.82
N ILE A 597 -19.05 -9.57 -13.60
CA ILE A 597 -19.41 -10.29 -14.83
C ILE A 597 -18.28 -10.24 -15.87
N SER A 598 -17.59 -9.10 -15.99
CA SER A 598 -16.45 -8.97 -16.91
C SER A 598 -15.32 -9.95 -16.60
N ILE A 599 -15.06 -10.22 -15.31
CA ILE A 599 -14.05 -11.18 -14.87
C ILE A 599 -14.43 -12.59 -15.31
N VAL A 600 -15.71 -12.97 -15.17
CA VAL A 600 -16.20 -14.29 -15.61
C VAL A 600 -16.00 -14.49 -17.11
N TYR A 601 -16.41 -13.51 -17.93
CA TYR A 601 -16.20 -13.60 -19.38
C TYR A 601 -14.72 -13.61 -19.77
N SER A 602 -13.88 -12.86 -19.06
CA SER A 602 -12.43 -12.86 -19.27
C SER A 602 -11.83 -14.24 -19.00
N LYS A 603 -12.20 -14.86 -17.88
CA LYS A 603 -11.78 -16.22 -17.50
C LYS A 603 -12.34 -17.30 -18.44
N ASN A 604 -13.50 -17.06 -19.05
CA ASN A 604 -14.08 -17.91 -20.10
C ASN A 604 -13.48 -17.66 -21.50
N ALA A 605 -12.38 -16.88 -21.60
CA ALA A 605 -11.73 -16.48 -22.85
C ALA A 605 -12.61 -15.69 -23.85
N GLU A 606 -13.74 -15.14 -23.40
CA GLU A 606 -14.64 -14.29 -24.18
C GLU A 606 -14.28 -12.80 -24.00
N TYR A 607 -13.05 -12.43 -24.34
CA TYR A 607 -12.47 -11.11 -24.03
C TYR A 607 -13.28 -9.93 -24.59
N SER A 608 -13.88 -10.07 -25.78
CA SER A 608 -14.74 -9.02 -26.36
C SER A 608 -16.00 -8.76 -25.53
N LYS A 609 -16.61 -9.81 -24.96
CA LYS A 609 -17.74 -9.66 -24.04
C LYS A 609 -17.27 -9.08 -22.71
N ALA A 610 -16.13 -9.52 -22.19
CA ALA A 610 -15.55 -8.95 -20.98
C ALA A 610 -15.35 -7.43 -21.10
N LEU A 611 -14.77 -6.96 -22.22
CA LEU A 611 -14.61 -5.53 -22.51
C LEU A 611 -15.96 -4.80 -22.61
N LEU A 612 -16.98 -5.39 -23.24
CA LEU A 612 -18.33 -4.81 -23.28
C LEU A 612 -18.91 -4.55 -21.88
N TYR A 613 -18.72 -5.47 -20.94
CA TYR A 613 -19.18 -5.29 -19.56
C TYR A 613 -18.31 -4.28 -18.78
N CYS A 614 -17.01 -4.23 -19.05
CA CYS A 614 -16.15 -3.17 -18.53
C CYS A 614 -16.60 -1.79 -19.03
N ASP A 615 -16.98 -1.66 -20.31
CA ASP A 615 -17.46 -0.41 -20.89
C ASP A 615 -18.77 0.06 -20.25
N LYS A 616 -19.69 -0.87 -19.94
CA LYS A 616 -20.92 -0.56 -19.17
C LYS A 616 -20.59 -0.03 -17.77
N ALA A 617 -19.66 -0.67 -17.07
CA ALA A 617 -19.21 -0.19 -15.76
C ALA A 617 -18.57 1.19 -15.87
N LEU A 618 -17.72 1.39 -16.88
CA LEU A 618 -17.04 2.64 -17.13
C LEU A 618 -18.01 3.78 -17.47
N GLU A 619 -19.05 3.51 -18.26
CA GLU A 619 -20.07 4.49 -18.61
C GLU A 619 -20.84 4.98 -17.37
N ILE A 620 -21.20 4.06 -16.48
CA ILE A 620 -21.85 4.40 -15.20
C ILE A 620 -20.90 5.26 -14.37
N TYR A 621 -19.66 4.81 -14.16
CA TYR A 621 -18.69 5.56 -13.36
C TYR A 621 -18.36 6.92 -13.98
N GLN A 622 -18.26 7.06 -15.30
CA GLN A 622 -18.04 8.36 -15.94
C GLN A 622 -19.19 9.35 -15.74
N LYS A 623 -20.42 8.84 -15.58
CA LYS A 623 -21.63 9.64 -15.35
C LYS A 623 -21.84 9.97 -13.87
N SER A 624 -21.37 9.13 -12.95
CA SER A 624 -21.66 9.24 -11.52
C SER A 624 -20.46 9.56 -10.64
N LEU A 625 -19.25 9.34 -11.13
CA LEU A 625 -17.98 9.46 -10.39
C LEU A 625 -16.97 10.37 -11.13
N PRO A 626 -16.10 11.08 -10.40
CA PRO A 626 -15.03 11.85 -11.01
C PRO A 626 -13.93 10.97 -11.60
N ARG A 627 -13.19 11.52 -12.58
CA ARG A 627 -12.20 10.79 -13.38
C ARG A 627 -11.11 10.03 -12.61
N ASN A 628 -10.81 10.41 -11.36
CA ASN A 628 -9.78 9.78 -10.54
C ASN A 628 -10.35 9.01 -9.34
N HIS A 629 -11.63 8.64 -9.37
CA HIS A 629 -12.24 7.91 -8.27
C HIS A 629 -11.64 6.48 -8.12
N PRO A 630 -11.41 5.97 -6.89
CA PRO A 630 -10.86 4.63 -6.69
C PRO A 630 -11.64 3.50 -7.37
N ASP A 631 -12.97 3.62 -7.51
CA ASP A 631 -13.79 2.63 -8.22
C ASP A 631 -13.38 2.39 -9.69
N PHE A 632 -12.73 3.35 -10.36
CA PHE A 632 -12.20 3.13 -11.71
C PHE A 632 -11.03 2.14 -11.73
N ILE A 633 -10.34 1.92 -10.61
CA ILE A 633 -9.17 1.04 -10.51
C ILE A 633 -9.54 -0.37 -10.98
N THR A 634 -10.63 -0.93 -10.47
CA THR A 634 -11.06 -2.30 -10.81
C THR A 634 -11.41 -2.39 -12.30
N THR A 635 -12.17 -1.44 -12.84
CA THR A 635 -12.55 -1.44 -14.26
C THR A 635 -11.35 -1.30 -15.18
N TYR A 636 -10.45 -0.34 -14.91
CA TYR A 636 -9.24 -0.16 -15.72
C TYR A 636 -8.29 -1.35 -15.62
N THR A 637 -8.18 -1.97 -14.46
CA THR A 637 -7.39 -3.20 -14.30
C THR A 637 -7.98 -4.36 -15.10
N ASN A 638 -9.30 -4.53 -15.09
CA ASN A 638 -9.97 -5.55 -15.88
C ASN A 638 -9.79 -5.31 -17.38
N ILE A 639 -9.93 -4.06 -17.84
CA ILE A 639 -9.68 -3.70 -19.25
C ILE A 639 -8.24 -3.99 -19.63
N GLY A 640 -7.27 -3.53 -18.82
CA GLY A 640 -5.85 -3.77 -19.06
C GLY A 640 -5.52 -5.27 -19.12
N THR A 641 -6.08 -6.06 -18.20
CA THR A 641 -5.91 -7.52 -18.17
C THR A 641 -6.46 -8.18 -19.45
N ASN A 642 -7.65 -7.77 -19.91
CA ASN A 642 -8.22 -8.28 -21.15
C ASN A 642 -7.36 -7.92 -22.37
N TYR A 643 -6.82 -6.70 -22.45
CA TYR A 643 -5.90 -6.34 -23.52
C TYR A 643 -4.58 -7.13 -23.48
N CYS A 644 -4.04 -7.42 -22.29
CA CYS A 644 -2.90 -8.35 -22.16
C CYS A 644 -3.25 -9.74 -22.73
N LYS A 645 -4.42 -10.29 -22.41
CA LYS A 645 -4.86 -11.59 -22.95
C LYS A 645 -5.08 -11.56 -24.47
N MET A 646 -5.42 -10.41 -25.03
CA MET A 646 -5.51 -10.16 -26.47
C MET A 646 -4.17 -9.76 -27.12
N THR A 647 -3.06 -9.78 -26.37
CA THR A 647 -1.71 -9.39 -26.82
C THR A 647 -1.53 -7.93 -27.22
N ASP A 648 -2.49 -7.05 -26.91
CA ASP A 648 -2.36 -5.60 -27.08
C ASP A 648 -1.76 -4.96 -25.82
N TYR A 649 -0.46 -5.23 -25.60
CA TYR A 649 0.26 -4.77 -24.40
C TYR A 649 0.33 -3.24 -24.29
N SER A 650 0.30 -2.54 -25.43
CA SER A 650 0.32 -1.07 -25.46
C SER A 650 -0.92 -0.46 -24.81
N LYS A 651 -2.12 -0.96 -25.17
CA LYS A 651 -3.35 -0.53 -24.52
C LYS A 651 -3.39 -0.98 -23.08
N ALA A 652 -2.95 -2.21 -22.79
CA ALA A 652 -2.93 -2.71 -21.42
C ALA A 652 -2.12 -1.81 -20.48
N LEU A 653 -0.88 -1.47 -20.87
CA LEU A 653 -0.03 -0.54 -20.12
C LEU A 653 -0.68 0.83 -19.94
N SER A 654 -1.32 1.38 -20.97
CA SER A 654 -2.02 2.68 -20.85
C SER A 654 -3.15 2.68 -19.80
N TYR A 655 -3.82 1.54 -19.58
CA TYR A 655 -4.85 1.42 -18.54
C TYR A 655 -4.24 1.18 -17.16
N PHE A 656 -3.15 0.40 -17.07
CA PHE A 656 -2.42 0.22 -15.81
C PHE A 656 -1.72 1.50 -15.35
N GLU A 657 -1.27 2.37 -16.26
CA GLU A 657 -0.76 3.71 -15.95
C GLU A 657 -1.87 4.60 -15.35
N LYS A 658 -3.11 4.55 -15.87
CA LYS A 658 -4.25 5.24 -15.25
C LYS A 658 -4.53 4.72 -13.85
N VAL A 659 -4.46 3.40 -13.64
CA VAL A 659 -4.59 2.79 -12.31
C VAL A 659 -3.50 3.32 -11.38
N HIS A 660 -2.25 3.34 -11.83
CA HIS A 660 -1.11 3.86 -11.07
C HIS A 660 -1.28 5.35 -10.72
N GLU A 661 -1.74 6.17 -11.66
CA GLU A 661 -2.01 7.60 -11.43
C GLU A 661 -3.09 7.82 -10.38
N ILE A 662 -4.19 7.04 -10.45
CA ILE A 662 -5.29 7.12 -9.48
C ILE A 662 -4.79 6.73 -8.09
N ILE A 663 -4.13 5.58 -7.96
CA ILE A 663 -3.62 5.09 -6.68
C ILE A 663 -2.55 6.04 -6.12
N GLY A 664 -1.64 6.55 -6.97
CA GLY A 664 -0.60 7.49 -6.56
C GLY A 664 -1.13 8.84 -6.04
N LYS A 665 -2.35 9.23 -6.43
CA LYS A 665 -3.02 10.42 -5.91
C LYS A 665 -3.82 10.16 -4.64
N ILE A 666 -4.34 8.95 -4.48
CA ILE A 666 -5.24 8.61 -3.37
C ILE A 666 -4.42 8.11 -2.18
N CYS A 667 -3.42 7.27 -2.42
CA CYS A 667 -2.76 6.50 -1.37
C CYS A 667 -1.38 7.03 -0.99
N SER A 668 -0.97 6.81 0.26
CA SER A 668 0.41 7.10 0.69
C SER A 668 1.46 6.29 -0.09
N PRO A 669 2.72 6.75 -0.20
CA PRO A 669 3.76 6.11 -1.02
C PRO A 669 4.07 4.63 -0.69
N ASN A 670 3.65 4.15 0.49
CA ASN A 670 3.85 2.75 0.93
C ASN A 670 2.53 1.95 1.00
N HIS A 671 1.43 2.47 0.47
CA HIS A 671 0.15 1.78 0.52
C HIS A 671 0.16 0.49 -0.33
N PRO A 672 -0.42 -0.62 0.15
CA PRO A 672 -0.44 -1.90 -0.57
C PRO A 672 -0.97 -1.82 -2.01
N ASP A 673 -1.94 -0.94 -2.29
CA ASP A 673 -2.51 -0.79 -3.64
C ASP A 673 -1.48 -0.28 -4.66
N LEU A 674 -0.46 0.47 -4.24
CA LEU A 674 0.63 0.86 -5.14
C LEU A 674 1.40 -0.37 -5.63
N ALA A 675 1.62 -1.36 -4.75
CA ALA A 675 2.24 -2.61 -5.16
C ALA A 675 1.39 -3.31 -6.22
N PHE A 676 0.07 -3.34 -6.04
CA PHE A 676 -0.86 -3.90 -7.01
C PHE A 676 -0.72 -3.29 -8.41
N SER A 677 -0.65 -1.95 -8.51
CA SER A 677 -0.45 -1.28 -9.80
C SER A 677 0.86 -1.70 -10.50
N TYR A 678 1.96 -1.77 -9.74
CA TYR A 678 3.25 -2.22 -10.26
C TYR A 678 3.21 -3.68 -10.71
N MET A 679 2.48 -4.54 -10.00
CA MET A 679 2.32 -5.95 -10.37
C MET A 679 1.56 -6.12 -11.68
N SER A 680 0.49 -5.34 -11.90
CA SER A 680 -0.26 -5.36 -13.16
C SER A 680 0.61 -4.92 -14.34
N MET A 681 1.37 -3.82 -14.19
CA MET A 681 2.33 -3.36 -15.20
C MET A 681 3.44 -4.39 -15.44
N GLY A 682 4.01 -4.96 -14.37
CA GLY A 682 5.06 -5.97 -14.46
C GLY A 682 4.60 -7.22 -15.21
N THR A 683 3.36 -7.66 -14.97
CA THR A 683 2.75 -8.78 -15.70
C THR A 683 2.56 -8.46 -17.19
N ALA A 684 2.23 -7.21 -17.53
CA ALA A 684 2.13 -6.79 -18.93
C ALA A 684 3.50 -6.83 -19.63
N TYR A 685 4.54 -6.32 -18.98
CA TYR A 685 5.91 -6.36 -19.51
C TYR A 685 6.45 -7.78 -19.64
N ASP A 686 6.16 -8.65 -18.67
CA ASP A 686 6.55 -10.07 -18.72
C ASP A 686 5.91 -10.79 -19.92
N ASN A 687 4.60 -10.60 -20.14
CA ASN A 687 3.90 -11.15 -21.31
C ASN A 687 4.41 -10.57 -22.64
N MET A 688 4.91 -9.32 -22.63
CA MET A 688 5.53 -8.68 -23.79
C MET A 688 6.95 -9.21 -24.08
N GLY A 689 7.57 -9.90 -23.11
CA GLY A 689 8.96 -10.34 -23.17
C GLY A 689 9.98 -9.27 -22.72
N ASP A 690 9.52 -8.14 -22.18
CA ASP A 690 10.40 -7.12 -21.56
C ASP A 690 10.64 -7.47 -20.09
N TYR A 691 11.43 -8.52 -19.86
CA TYR A 691 11.71 -9.04 -18.52
C TYR A 691 12.42 -8.02 -17.61
N TYR A 692 13.18 -7.08 -18.18
CA TYR A 692 13.87 -6.05 -17.38
C TYR A 692 12.87 -5.09 -16.72
N GLN A 693 11.91 -4.56 -17.50
CA GLN A 693 10.87 -3.70 -16.94
C GLN A 693 9.95 -4.48 -16.00
N ALA A 694 9.64 -5.74 -16.32
CA ALA A 694 8.86 -6.62 -15.45
C ALA A 694 9.51 -6.76 -14.06
N LEU A 695 10.79 -7.12 -14.01
CA LEU A 695 11.54 -7.29 -12.76
C LEU A 695 11.65 -5.98 -11.96
N LEU A 696 11.81 -4.83 -12.63
CA LEU A 696 11.79 -3.52 -11.96
C LEU A 696 10.44 -3.24 -11.29
N CYS A 697 9.34 -3.48 -12.00
CA CYS A 697 7.99 -3.34 -11.48
C CYS A 697 7.76 -4.30 -10.29
N PHE A 698 8.07 -5.58 -10.43
CA PHE A 698 7.92 -6.55 -9.34
C PHE A 698 8.80 -6.22 -8.13
N LYS A 699 10.00 -5.65 -8.34
CA LYS A 699 10.87 -5.20 -7.23
C LYS A 699 10.24 -4.05 -6.46
N LYS A 700 9.67 -3.06 -7.15
CA LYS A 700 8.95 -1.95 -6.48
C LYS A 700 7.75 -2.46 -5.69
N ALA A 701 6.97 -3.38 -6.26
CA ALA A 701 5.85 -4.00 -5.56
C ALA A 701 6.28 -4.77 -4.30
N LEU A 702 7.34 -5.57 -4.41
CA LEU A 702 7.91 -6.30 -3.29
C LEU A 702 8.41 -5.35 -2.19
N ASP A 703 9.13 -4.29 -2.56
CA ASP A 703 9.63 -3.28 -1.62
C ASP A 703 8.49 -2.60 -0.83
N ILE A 704 7.36 -2.31 -1.49
CA ILE A 704 6.18 -1.74 -0.84
C ILE A 704 5.55 -2.74 0.13
N ARG A 705 5.25 -3.96 -0.35
CA ARG A 705 4.61 -5.01 0.47
C ARG A 705 5.49 -5.45 1.65
N GLN A 706 6.81 -5.46 1.52
CA GLN A 706 7.72 -5.77 2.63
C GLN A 706 7.67 -4.73 3.75
N LYS A 707 7.29 -3.49 3.44
CA LYS A 707 7.13 -2.43 4.44
C LYS A 707 5.75 -2.42 5.08
N SER A 708 4.72 -2.80 4.32
CA SER A 708 3.32 -2.68 4.76
C SER A 708 2.71 -3.98 5.29
N LEU A 709 3.32 -5.15 5.00
CA LEU A 709 2.77 -6.45 5.38
C LEU A 709 3.72 -7.26 6.27
N PRO A 710 3.18 -8.14 7.14
CA PRO A 710 3.98 -9.09 7.91
C PRO A 710 4.84 -10.00 7.00
N PRO A 711 6.02 -10.48 7.46
CA PRO A 711 6.95 -11.26 6.63
C PRO A 711 6.37 -12.52 5.97
N ASN A 712 5.34 -13.11 6.58
CA ASN A 712 4.71 -14.35 6.11
C ASN A 712 3.38 -14.10 5.39
N HIS A 713 3.06 -12.87 4.99
CA HIS A 713 1.79 -12.57 4.34
C HIS A 713 1.71 -13.23 2.94
N PRO A 714 0.57 -13.86 2.55
CA PRO A 714 0.39 -14.48 1.23
C PRO A 714 0.72 -13.57 0.04
N ASP A 715 0.33 -12.29 0.08
CA ASP A 715 0.71 -11.27 -0.90
C ASP A 715 2.22 -11.09 -1.11
N LEU A 716 3.07 -11.31 -0.09
CA LEU A 716 4.51 -11.31 -0.30
C LEU A 716 4.95 -12.53 -1.10
N ALA A 717 4.37 -13.70 -0.83
CA ALA A 717 4.63 -14.91 -1.59
C ALA A 717 4.25 -14.74 -3.07
N GLN A 718 3.16 -14.02 -3.34
CA GLN A 718 2.73 -13.65 -4.70
C GLN A 718 3.78 -12.79 -5.42
N CYS A 719 4.36 -11.79 -4.74
CA CYS A 719 5.45 -11.00 -5.31
C CYS A 719 6.68 -11.84 -5.66
N TYR A 720 7.10 -12.72 -4.75
CA TYR A 720 8.21 -13.65 -5.03
C TYR A 720 7.87 -14.61 -6.18
N SER A 721 6.62 -15.05 -6.28
CA SER A 721 6.18 -15.93 -7.37
C SER A 721 6.28 -15.25 -8.73
N TRP A 722 5.88 -13.97 -8.83
CA TRP A 722 6.03 -13.22 -10.08
C TRP A 722 7.48 -12.95 -10.48
N HIS A 723 8.37 -12.69 -9.51
CA HIS A 723 9.82 -12.68 -9.81
C HIS A 723 10.26 -14.04 -10.35
N GLY A 724 9.86 -15.13 -9.70
CA GLY A 724 10.17 -16.49 -10.14
C GLY A 724 9.69 -16.75 -11.57
N SER A 725 8.46 -16.39 -11.89
CA SER A 725 7.88 -16.54 -13.24
C SER A 725 8.63 -15.71 -14.28
N ALA A 726 9.01 -14.47 -13.97
CA ALA A 726 9.78 -13.63 -14.89
C ALA A 726 11.16 -14.21 -15.20
N TYR A 727 11.88 -14.69 -14.18
CA TYR A 727 13.16 -15.38 -14.38
C TYR A 727 12.99 -16.70 -15.15
N ASP A 728 11.94 -17.48 -14.87
CA ASP A 728 11.63 -18.73 -15.58
C ASP A 728 11.29 -18.48 -17.07
N ASN A 729 10.58 -17.39 -17.37
CA ASN A 729 10.31 -16.97 -18.75
C ASN A 729 11.56 -16.45 -19.47
N MET A 730 12.45 -15.75 -18.75
CA MET A 730 13.75 -15.29 -19.24
C MET A 730 14.75 -16.44 -19.48
N GLY A 731 14.49 -17.62 -18.89
CA GLY A 731 15.37 -18.79 -18.98
C GLY A 731 16.44 -18.86 -17.88
N ASP A 732 16.39 -17.97 -16.88
CA ASP A 732 17.23 -18.02 -15.69
C ASP A 732 16.55 -18.90 -14.62
N TYR A 733 16.66 -20.21 -14.84
CA TYR A 733 15.94 -21.19 -14.02
C TYR A 733 16.46 -21.27 -12.57
N ASP A 734 17.72 -20.92 -12.32
CA ASP A 734 18.31 -20.96 -10.98
C ASP A 734 17.73 -19.87 -10.07
N GLU A 735 17.67 -18.62 -10.56
CA GLU A 735 17.00 -17.55 -9.82
C GLU A 735 15.49 -17.82 -9.72
N ALA A 736 14.86 -18.34 -10.77
CA ALA A 736 13.44 -18.73 -10.72
C ALA A 736 13.15 -19.71 -9.57
N LEU A 737 13.93 -20.79 -9.46
CA LEU A 737 13.80 -21.78 -8.38
C LEU A 737 14.00 -21.17 -7.00
N LYS A 738 14.95 -20.26 -6.83
CA LYS A 738 15.19 -19.55 -5.56
C LYS A 738 13.96 -18.73 -5.15
N TYR A 739 13.38 -18.00 -6.09
CA TYR A 739 12.16 -17.21 -5.87
C TYR A 739 10.95 -18.10 -5.56
N PHE A 740 10.71 -19.16 -6.33
CA PHE A 740 9.62 -20.10 -6.07
C PHE A 740 9.78 -20.86 -4.75
N LYS A 741 11.01 -21.25 -4.37
CA LYS A 741 11.27 -21.84 -3.04
C LYS A 741 10.98 -20.86 -1.92
N LYS A 742 11.27 -19.56 -2.11
CA LYS A 742 10.90 -18.52 -1.13
C LYS A 742 9.38 -18.32 -1.05
N THR A 743 8.68 -18.35 -2.17
CA THR A 743 7.21 -18.37 -2.22
C THR A 743 6.65 -19.56 -1.42
N LEU A 744 7.21 -20.76 -1.64
CA LEU A 744 6.78 -21.97 -0.94
C LEU A 744 7.02 -21.88 0.57
N GLU A 745 8.16 -21.36 1.01
CA GLU A 745 8.46 -21.13 2.44
C GLU A 745 7.41 -20.24 3.11
N ILE A 746 7.00 -19.15 2.45
CA ILE A 746 5.97 -18.24 3.00
C ILE A 746 4.60 -18.92 3.00
N GLN A 747 4.21 -19.53 1.89
CA GLN A 747 2.89 -20.15 1.75
C GLN A 747 2.70 -21.34 2.70
N THR A 748 3.74 -22.13 2.96
CA THR A 748 3.65 -23.27 3.89
C THR A 748 3.43 -22.86 5.34
N VAL A 749 3.77 -21.61 5.69
CA VAL A 749 3.49 -21.04 7.01
C VAL A 749 2.13 -20.34 7.05
N ALA A 750 1.74 -19.69 5.95
CA ALA A 750 0.57 -18.81 5.92
C ALA A 750 -0.74 -19.51 5.52
N LEU A 751 -0.66 -20.59 4.74
CA LEU A 751 -1.80 -21.24 4.10
C LEU A 751 -1.99 -22.67 4.61
N CYS A 752 -3.22 -23.17 4.51
CA CYS A 752 -3.54 -24.57 4.78
C CYS A 752 -2.72 -25.50 3.88
N ILE A 753 -2.39 -26.71 4.38
CA ILE A 753 -1.53 -27.67 3.66
C ILE A 753 -2.04 -28.08 2.25
N ASN A 754 -3.34 -27.98 2.02
CA ASN A 754 -3.98 -28.30 0.74
C ASN A 754 -4.42 -27.04 -0.04
N HIS A 755 -3.90 -25.85 0.31
CA HIS A 755 -4.28 -24.63 -0.38
C HIS A 755 -3.90 -24.68 -1.88
N PRO A 756 -4.78 -24.29 -2.82
CA PRO A 756 -4.51 -24.34 -4.25
C PRO A 756 -3.22 -23.60 -4.67
N ASP A 757 -2.91 -22.47 -4.04
CA ASP A 757 -1.66 -21.73 -4.29
C ASP A 757 -0.38 -22.53 -3.98
N LEU A 758 -0.38 -23.43 -2.99
CA LEU A 758 0.75 -24.34 -2.79
C LEU A 758 0.89 -25.28 -3.98
N GLY A 759 -0.23 -25.79 -4.50
CA GLY A 759 -0.25 -26.60 -5.72
C GLY A 759 0.31 -25.83 -6.93
N ASN A 760 0.01 -24.55 -7.07
CA ASN A 760 0.56 -23.70 -8.12
C ASN A 760 2.08 -23.52 -7.98
N THR A 761 2.57 -23.24 -6.78
CA THR A 761 4.01 -23.07 -6.54
C THR A 761 4.78 -24.37 -6.76
N TYR A 762 4.27 -25.50 -6.27
CA TYR A 762 4.87 -26.81 -6.53
C TYR A 762 4.88 -27.15 -8.02
N ASN A 763 3.80 -26.85 -8.74
CA ASN A 763 3.74 -27.02 -10.18
C ASN A 763 4.82 -26.18 -10.87
N ASN A 764 4.97 -24.90 -10.51
CA ASN A 764 5.97 -24.01 -11.10
C ASN A 764 7.40 -24.49 -10.85
N ILE A 765 7.71 -24.97 -9.64
CA ILE A 765 9.01 -25.58 -9.33
C ILE A 765 9.24 -26.81 -10.20
N GLY A 766 8.26 -27.72 -10.28
CA GLY A 766 8.35 -28.93 -11.08
C GLY A 766 8.52 -28.65 -12.58
N THR A 767 7.78 -27.68 -13.13
CA THR A 767 7.94 -27.26 -14.53
C THR A 767 9.29 -26.61 -14.79
N THR A 768 9.83 -25.86 -13.82
CA THR A 768 11.17 -25.25 -13.95
C THR A 768 12.25 -26.33 -14.00
N TYR A 769 12.21 -27.34 -13.12
CA TYR A 769 13.12 -28.50 -13.19
C TYR A 769 12.98 -29.27 -14.51
N ASN A 770 11.76 -29.44 -15.02
CA ASN A 770 11.55 -30.05 -16.34
C ASN A 770 12.21 -29.25 -17.46
N LYS A 771 12.16 -27.90 -17.44
CA LYS A 771 12.85 -27.05 -18.41
C LYS A 771 14.38 -27.14 -18.31
N ILE A 772 14.92 -27.32 -17.09
CA ILE A 772 16.35 -27.61 -16.86
C ILE A 772 16.73 -28.99 -17.42
N GLY A 773 15.78 -29.93 -17.49
CA GLY A 773 15.99 -31.32 -17.88
C GLY A 773 16.24 -32.26 -16.69
N ASP A 774 16.06 -31.79 -15.45
CA ASP A 774 16.11 -32.61 -14.25
C ASP A 774 14.74 -33.24 -13.95
N TYR A 775 14.44 -34.30 -14.67
CA TYR A 775 13.16 -34.99 -14.56
C TYR A 775 12.97 -35.70 -13.20
N SER A 776 14.08 -36.07 -12.53
CA SER A 776 14.07 -36.70 -11.21
C SER A 776 13.54 -35.76 -10.13
N GLU A 777 13.92 -34.48 -10.18
CA GLU A 777 13.41 -33.46 -9.28
C GLU A 777 12.02 -32.96 -9.72
N ALA A 778 11.75 -32.89 -11.04
CA ALA A 778 10.47 -32.40 -11.56
C ALA A 778 9.25 -33.24 -11.10
N LEU A 779 9.33 -34.56 -11.22
CA LEU A 779 8.17 -35.45 -10.96
C LEU A 779 7.62 -35.34 -9.54
N PRO A 780 8.43 -35.44 -8.45
CA PRO A 780 7.92 -35.31 -7.09
C PRO A 780 7.16 -34.01 -6.83
N TYR A 781 7.65 -32.89 -7.39
CA TYR A 781 6.98 -31.60 -7.25
C TYR A 781 5.66 -31.54 -8.01
N LEU A 782 5.62 -32.05 -9.25
CA LEU A 782 4.38 -32.10 -10.04
C LEU A 782 3.34 -33.06 -9.45
N GLU A 783 3.78 -34.20 -8.92
CA GLU A 783 2.91 -35.16 -8.22
C GLU A 783 2.35 -34.55 -6.94
N LYS A 784 3.17 -33.80 -6.18
CA LYS A 784 2.68 -33.08 -4.99
C LYS A 784 1.66 -32.01 -5.34
N ALA A 785 1.89 -31.27 -6.44
CA ALA A 785 0.94 -30.29 -6.94
C ALA A 785 -0.40 -30.95 -7.32
N LEU A 786 -0.35 -32.11 -7.98
CA LEU A 786 -1.54 -32.88 -8.34
C LEU A 786 -2.30 -33.35 -7.09
N GLU A 787 -1.61 -33.90 -6.09
CA GLU A 787 -2.22 -34.35 -4.83
C GLU A 787 -2.99 -33.22 -4.15
N ILE A 788 -2.36 -32.04 -3.99
CA ILE A 788 -2.99 -30.86 -3.38
C ILE A 788 -4.23 -30.43 -4.16
N ARG A 789 -4.14 -30.35 -5.49
CA ARG A 789 -5.24 -29.95 -6.37
C ARG A 789 -6.39 -30.96 -6.36
N GLN A 790 -6.11 -32.27 -6.27
CA GLN A 790 -7.14 -33.31 -6.16
C GLN A 790 -7.93 -33.26 -4.85
N VAL A 791 -7.30 -32.79 -3.76
CA VAL A 791 -7.97 -32.64 -2.46
C VAL A 791 -8.78 -31.35 -2.38
N SER A 792 -8.26 -30.25 -2.93
CA SER A 792 -8.86 -28.92 -2.80
C SER A 792 -9.84 -28.54 -3.89
N LEU A 793 -9.73 -29.17 -5.06
CA LEU A 793 -10.51 -28.84 -6.26
C LEU A 793 -11.38 -30.02 -6.68
N ARG A 794 -12.44 -29.72 -7.45
CA ARG A 794 -13.28 -30.73 -8.08
C ARG A 794 -12.48 -31.50 -9.14
N SER A 795 -12.82 -32.76 -9.37
CA SER A 795 -12.06 -33.68 -10.24
C SER A 795 -11.92 -33.25 -11.71
N ASP A 796 -12.76 -32.33 -12.18
CA ASP A 796 -12.75 -31.77 -13.55
C ASP A 796 -12.18 -30.34 -13.60
N HIS A 797 -11.53 -29.87 -12.54
CA HIS A 797 -10.96 -28.53 -12.49
C HIS A 797 -9.78 -28.37 -13.48
N PRO A 798 -9.65 -27.24 -14.20
CA PRO A 798 -8.58 -27.02 -15.19
C PRO A 798 -7.15 -27.20 -14.63
N ASP A 799 -6.90 -26.79 -13.38
CA ASP A 799 -5.58 -26.99 -12.77
C ASP A 799 -5.18 -28.46 -12.57
N ILE A 800 -6.15 -29.38 -12.43
CA ILE A 800 -5.87 -30.83 -12.40
C ILE A 800 -5.47 -31.32 -13.79
N ASP A 801 -6.12 -30.81 -14.84
CA ASP A 801 -5.68 -31.03 -16.23
C ASP A 801 -4.24 -30.58 -16.44
N ILE A 802 -3.89 -29.36 -16.01
CA ILE A 802 -2.53 -28.81 -16.13
C ILE A 802 -1.52 -29.72 -15.41
N SER A 803 -1.83 -30.19 -14.19
CA SER A 803 -0.99 -31.14 -13.47
C SER A 803 -0.76 -32.43 -14.25
N TYR A 804 -1.83 -33.06 -14.75
CA TYR A 804 -1.71 -34.29 -15.53
C TYR A 804 -0.91 -34.07 -16.81
N ASN A 805 -1.16 -32.99 -17.52
CA ASN A 805 -0.44 -32.60 -18.73
C ASN A 805 1.06 -32.43 -18.45
N ASN A 806 1.43 -31.71 -17.39
CA ASN A 806 2.83 -31.47 -17.06
C ASN A 806 3.57 -32.76 -16.67
N ILE A 807 2.94 -33.64 -15.89
CA ILE A 807 3.49 -34.97 -15.57
C ILE A 807 3.65 -35.80 -16.85
N ALA A 808 2.65 -35.77 -17.74
CA ALA A 808 2.69 -36.48 -19.01
C ALA A 808 3.84 -36.01 -19.91
N VAL A 809 4.09 -34.70 -19.95
CA VAL A 809 5.22 -34.10 -20.68
C VAL A 809 6.56 -34.58 -20.12
N VAL A 810 6.73 -34.62 -18.79
CA VAL A 810 7.98 -35.13 -18.20
C VAL A 810 8.23 -36.59 -18.62
N TYR A 811 7.22 -37.46 -18.52
CA TYR A 811 7.35 -38.85 -18.99
C TYR A 811 7.61 -38.95 -20.49
N TYR A 812 7.03 -38.06 -21.30
CA TYR A 812 7.31 -37.99 -22.74
C TYR A 812 8.78 -37.68 -23.00
N MET A 813 9.34 -36.69 -22.30
CA MET A 813 10.74 -36.28 -22.42
C MET A 813 11.72 -37.37 -21.94
N MET A 814 11.29 -38.21 -20.99
CA MET A 814 12.01 -39.42 -20.57
C MET A 814 11.87 -40.61 -21.54
N ASN A 815 11.08 -40.48 -22.62
CA ASN A 815 10.70 -41.55 -23.55
C ASN A 815 9.87 -42.69 -22.90
N GLU A 816 9.24 -42.43 -21.75
CA GLU A 816 8.32 -43.35 -21.09
C GLU A 816 6.89 -43.19 -21.65
N TYR A 817 6.74 -43.44 -22.95
CA TYR A 817 5.53 -43.13 -23.71
C TYR A 817 4.25 -43.75 -23.15
N SER A 818 4.30 -44.96 -22.58
CA SER A 818 3.11 -45.60 -21.98
C SER A 818 2.60 -44.88 -20.74
N LYS A 819 3.50 -44.36 -19.89
CA LYS A 819 3.09 -43.55 -18.72
C LYS A 819 2.60 -42.18 -19.17
N SER A 820 3.32 -41.55 -20.09
CA SER A 820 2.93 -40.27 -20.69
C SER A 820 1.51 -40.33 -21.25
N LEU A 821 1.21 -41.36 -22.05
CA LEU A 821 -0.12 -41.60 -22.61
C LEU A 821 -1.21 -41.68 -21.54
N ALA A 822 -0.99 -42.47 -20.48
CA ALA A 822 -1.97 -42.62 -19.41
C ALA A 822 -2.32 -41.30 -18.70
N TYR A 823 -1.35 -40.38 -18.57
CA TYR A 823 -1.58 -39.06 -18.00
C TYR A 823 -2.22 -38.09 -19.00
N PHE A 824 -1.81 -38.10 -20.28
CA PHE A 824 -2.46 -37.30 -21.31
C PHE A 824 -3.92 -37.70 -21.54
N GLU A 825 -4.26 -38.98 -21.43
CA GLU A 825 -5.66 -39.44 -21.53
C GLU A 825 -6.52 -38.90 -20.38
N LYS A 826 -5.99 -38.84 -19.15
CA LYS A 826 -6.69 -38.21 -18.01
C LYS A 826 -6.88 -36.71 -18.20
N SER A 827 -5.85 -36.01 -18.69
CA SER A 827 -5.91 -34.60 -19.06
C SER A 827 -6.98 -34.36 -20.15
N LEU A 828 -6.98 -35.18 -21.20
CA LEU A 828 -7.97 -35.12 -22.28
C LEU A 828 -9.40 -35.33 -21.77
N GLU A 829 -9.64 -36.29 -20.85
CA GLU A 829 -10.96 -36.54 -20.28
C GLU A 829 -11.52 -35.29 -19.57
N ILE A 830 -10.67 -34.56 -18.84
CA ILE A 830 -11.06 -33.30 -18.19
C ILE A 830 -11.37 -32.25 -19.24
N ARG A 831 -10.46 -32.03 -20.21
CA ARG A 831 -10.65 -31.05 -21.29
C ARG A 831 -11.93 -31.29 -22.09
N GLN A 832 -12.31 -32.55 -22.35
CA GLN A 832 -13.54 -32.90 -23.05
C GLN A 832 -14.82 -32.55 -22.28
N LYS A 833 -14.76 -32.46 -20.94
CA LYS A 833 -15.91 -32.09 -20.10
C LYS A 833 -16.10 -30.57 -20.01
N ILE A 834 -15.00 -29.82 -20.01
CA ILE A 834 -15.03 -28.37 -19.72
C ILE A 834 -14.91 -27.48 -20.96
N LEU A 835 -14.35 -27.99 -22.07
CA LEU A 835 -14.14 -27.21 -23.29
C LEU A 835 -15.19 -27.57 -24.35
N SER A 836 -15.49 -26.63 -25.24
CA SER A 836 -16.29 -26.90 -26.44
C SER A 836 -15.56 -27.89 -27.36
N SER A 837 -16.31 -28.66 -28.15
CA SER A 837 -15.75 -29.74 -29.00
C SER A 837 -14.76 -29.26 -30.06
N ASP A 838 -14.81 -27.98 -30.41
CA ASP A 838 -13.95 -27.29 -31.38
C ASP A 838 -12.80 -26.50 -30.74
N HIS A 839 -12.64 -26.57 -29.42
CA HIS A 839 -11.65 -25.78 -28.71
C HIS A 839 -10.20 -26.16 -29.12
N PRO A 840 -9.32 -25.18 -29.42
CA PRO A 840 -7.94 -25.45 -29.90
C PRO A 840 -7.12 -26.39 -29.00
N GLN A 841 -7.30 -26.31 -27.68
CA GLN A 841 -6.60 -27.19 -26.73
C GLN A 841 -6.97 -28.68 -26.86
N LEU A 842 -8.19 -29.01 -27.32
CA LEU A 842 -8.55 -30.40 -27.61
C LEU A 842 -7.79 -30.93 -28.82
N ILE A 843 -7.63 -30.10 -29.86
CA ILE A 843 -6.84 -30.45 -31.06
C ILE A 843 -5.39 -30.74 -30.69
N ILE A 844 -4.78 -29.87 -29.87
CA ILE A 844 -3.41 -30.07 -29.37
C ILE A 844 -3.29 -31.37 -28.56
N SER A 845 -4.30 -31.68 -27.73
CA SER A 845 -4.33 -32.90 -26.93
C SER A 845 -4.38 -34.16 -27.82
N TYR A 846 -5.29 -34.19 -28.80
CA TYR A 846 -5.40 -35.28 -29.76
C TYR A 846 -4.14 -35.43 -30.60
N TYR A 847 -3.53 -34.33 -31.02
CA TYR A 847 -2.29 -34.32 -31.78
C TYR A 847 -1.14 -34.94 -30.97
N THR A 848 -1.01 -34.54 -29.71
CA THR A 848 0.03 -35.04 -28.80
C THR A 848 -0.14 -36.54 -28.55
N ILE A 849 -1.37 -36.99 -28.32
CA ILE A 849 -1.67 -38.42 -28.15
C ILE A 849 -1.40 -39.19 -29.45
N ALA A 850 -1.75 -38.65 -30.62
CA ALA A 850 -1.44 -39.27 -31.90
C ALA A 850 0.07 -39.40 -32.14
N ASP A 851 0.85 -38.38 -31.79
CA ASP A 851 2.32 -38.44 -31.86
C ASP A 851 2.88 -39.55 -30.95
N ILE A 852 2.38 -39.66 -29.72
CA ILE A 852 2.77 -40.73 -28.79
C ILE A 852 2.48 -42.12 -29.37
N TYR A 853 1.29 -42.33 -29.93
CA TYR A 853 0.97 -43.59 -30.61
C TYR A 853 1.89 -43.86 -31.81
N SER A 854 2.28 -42.81 -32.55
CA SER A 854 3.28 -42.92 -33.62
C SER A 854 4.65 -43.38 -33.10
N LYS A 855 5.12 -42.80 -31.98
CA LYS A 855 6.38 -43.22 -31.31
C LYS A 855 6.31 -44.66 -30.81
N MET A 856 5.14 -45.07 -30.33
CA MET A 856 4.84 -46.46 -29.92
C MET A 856 4.60 -47.41 -31.11
N LYS A 857 4.53 -46.89 -32.35
CA LYS A 857 4.22 -47.62 -33.60
C LYS A 857 2.82 -48.24 -33.65
N ASP A 858 1.86 -47.71 -32.88
CA ASP A 858 0.44 -48.06 -33.03
C ASP A 858 -0.22 -47.11 -34.03
N TYR A 859 0.00 -47.41 -35.32
CA TYR A 859 -0.54 -46.59 -36.41
C TYR A 859 -2.07 -46.61 -36.47
N SER A 860 -2.73 -47.62 -35.87
CA SER A 860 -4.19 -47.72 -35.87
C SER A 860 -4.82 -46.66 -34.97
N LYS A 861 -4.26 -46.47 -33.76
CA LYS A 861 -4.66 -45.41 -32.85
C LYS A 861 -4.20 -44.05 -33.35
N GLU A 862 -2.98 -43.94 -33.90
CA GLU A 862 -2.52 -42.70 -34.54
C GLU A 862 -3.53 -42.22 -35.59
N LEU A 863 -4.00 -43.11 -36.48
CA LEU A 863 -4.98 -42.78 -37.51
C LEU A 863 -6.28 -42.24 -36.90
N SER A 864 -6.85 -42.94 -35.91
CA SER A 864 -8.12 -42.56 -35.28
C SER A 864 -8.09 -41.15 -34.66
N TYR A 865 -6.98 -40.77 -34.00
CA TYR A 865 -6.86 -39.42 -33.45
C TYR A 865 -6.64 -38.36 -34.53
N ASN A 866 -5.91 -38.66 -35.61
CA ASN A 866 -5.77 -37.72 -36.73
C ASN A 866 -7.08 -37.50 -37.48
N GLU A 867 -7.90 -38.54 -37.67
CA GLU A 867 -9.25 -38.42 -38.25
C GLU A 867 -10.16 -37.54 -37.39
N ARG A 868 -10.09 -37.68 -36.06
CA ARG A 868 -10.82 -36.81 -35.12
C ARG A 868 -10.42 -35.34 -35.24
N ILE A 869 -9.12 -35.06 -35.35
CA ILE A 869 -8.61 -33.70 -35.56
C ILE A 869 -9.11 -33.13 -36.88
N PHE A 870 -9.05 -33.93 -37.95
CA PHE A 870 -9.52 -33.54 -39.27
C PHE A 870 -11.01 -33.19 -39.26
N GLU A 871 -11.86 -33.99 -38.61
CA GLU A 871 -13.30 -33.72 -38.45
C GLU A 871 -13.55 -32.37 -37.76
N ILE A 872 -12.81 -32.06 -36.69
CA ILE A 872 -12.95 -30.79 -35.97
C ILE A 872 -12.51 -29.61 -36.84
N LEU A 873 -11.39 -29.73 -37.56
CA LEU A 873 -10.88 -28.68 -38.44
C LEU A 873 -11.82 -28.45 -39.64
N GLN A 874 -12.38 -29.52 -40.21
CA GLN A 874 -13.31 -29.45 -41.33
C GLN A 874 -14.58 -28.65 -40.98
N ASN A 875 -15.03 -28.75 -39.73
CA ASN A 875 -16.22 -28.04 -39.25
C ASN A 875 -15.96 -26.56 -38.88
N SER A 876 -14.70 -26.17 -38.68
CA SER A 876 -14.33 -24.84 -38.17
C SER A 876 -13.59 -23.96 -39.17
N LYS A 877 -13.02 -24.55 -40.23
CA LYS A 877 -12.16 -23.85 -41.18
C LYS A 877 -12.63 -23.99 -42.64
N PRO A 878 -12.27 -23.04 -43.54
CA PRO A 878 -12.52 -23.17 -44.97
C PRO A 878 -11.82 -24.38 -45.57
N GLN A 879 -12.35 -24.91 -46.68
CA GLN A 879 -11.85 -26.12 -47.34
C GLN A 879 -10.40 -26.00 -47.87
N ASP A 880 -9.95 -24.77 -48.13
CA ASP A 880 -8.59 -24.46 -48.61
C ASP A 880 -7.62 -24.11 -47.46
N ASP A 881 -8.01 -24.30 -46.20
CA ASP A 881 -7.15 -23.99 -45.05
C ASP A 881 -5.89 -24.88 -45.02
N PRO A 882 -4.68 -24.30 -44.86
CA PRO A 882 -3.43 -25.05 -44.85
C PRO A 882 -3.37 -26.17 -43.81
N ASP A 883 -3.98 -26.00 -42.64
CA ASP A 883 -3.95 -27.02 -41.59
C ASP A 883 -4.81 -28.22 -41.97
N LEU A 884 -5.96 -27.99 -42.60
CA LEU A 884 -6.85 -29.04 -43.07
C LEU A 884 -6.16 -29.92 -44.14
N LEU A 885 -5.48 -29.28 -45.10
CA LEU A 885 -4.68 -29.98 -46.11
C LEU A 885 -3.52 -30.76 -45.50
N ALA A 886 -2.83 -30.19 -44.50
CA ALA A 886 -1.73 -30.85 -43.81
C ALA A 886 -2.18 -32.13 -43.07
N PHE A 887 -3.33 -32.09 -42.38
CA PHE A 887 -3.88 -33.26 -41.71
C PHE A 887 -4.39 -34.32 -42.70
N GLN A 888 -4.98 -33.93 -43.84
CA GLN A 888 -5.34 -34.87 -44.89
C GLN A 888 -4.12 -35.65 -45.41
N MET A 889 -3.02 -34.94 -45.72
CA MET A 889 -1.77 -35.58 -46.16
C MET A 889 -1.19 -36.51 -45.09
N ARG A 890 -1.32 -36.14 -43.81
CA ARG A 890 -0.87 -36.97 -42.69
C ARG A 890 -1.69 -38.26 -42.58
N ILE A 891 -3.02 -38.16 -42.66
CA ILE A 891 -3.93 -39.32 -42.67
C ILE A 891 -3.58 -40.28 -43.82
N ASP A 892 -3.41 -39.76 -45.04
CA ASP A 892 -3.06 -40.58 -46.21
C ASP A 892 -1.72 -41.31 -46.04
N SER A 893 -0.75 -40.64 -45.41
CA SER A 893 0.56 -41.22 -45.09
C SER A 893 0.45 -42.35 -44.06
N ILE A 894 -0.39 -42.20 -43.04
CA ILE A 894 -0.64 -43.24 -42.03
C ILE A 894 -1.41 -44.42 -42.64
N LYS A 895 -2.43 -44.16 -43.46
CA LYS A 895 -3.18 -45.19 -44.22
C LYS A 895 -2.25 -46.04 -45.08
N LYS A 896 -1.27 -45.42 -45.76
CA LYS A 896 -0.22 -46.14 -46.52
C LYS A 896 0.62 -47.05 -45.63
N LYS A 897 1.02 -46.60 -44.43
CA LYS A 897 1.75 -47.44 -43.45
C LYS A 897 0.93 -48.63 -42.97
N LEU A 898 -0.40 -48.48 -42.89
CA LEU A 898 -1.34 -49.53 -42.51
C LEU A 898 -1.78 -50.44 -43.66
N GLN A 899 -1.32 -50.20 -44.90
CA GLN A 899 -1.79 -50.89 -46.12
C GLN A 899 -3.30 -50.73 -46.37
N LEU A 900 -3.91 -49.67 -45.81
CA LEU A 900 -5.29 -49.28 -46.05
C LEU A 900 -5.31 -48.35 -47.28
N THR A 901 -5.14 -48.87 -48.49
CA THR A 901 -5.38 -48.08 -49.71
C THR A 901 -6.85 -48.17 -50.08
N ASP A 902 -7.50 -47.01 -50.19
CA ASP A 902 -8.89 -46.88 -50.66
C ASP A 902 -9.00 -47.48 -52.08
N ASN A 903 -9.99 -48.36 -52.25
CA ASN A 903 -10.39 -48.99 -53.51
C ASN A 903 -11.67 -48.34 -54.01
#